data_AF-A0A2K3DSS8-F1
#
_entry.id   AF-A0A2K3DSS8-F1
#
_cell.length_a   1.000
_cell.length_b   1.000
_cell.length_c   1.000
_cell.angle_alpha   90.00
_cell.angle_beta   90.00
_cell.angle_gamma   90.00
#
_symmetry.space_group_name_H-M   'P 1'
#
loop_
_entity.id
_entity.type
_entity.pdbx_description
1 polymer ?
#
loop_
_entity_poly.entity_id
_entity_poly.type
_entity_poly.pdbx_seq_one_letter_code
_entity_poly.pdbx_strand_id
1 'polypeptide(L)'
;MAHRQRLSYCTRSKARLERDKWQRVWIPELVERIASFLPQNEVLLTLRLVDKTTAELLSQHRLVKAWEPLPAHALCRLHPAELEQLRNRSASERRQLVCAVAATGSLEAVDAALEATQLTPGAWLVWAAARAEGLRPGVALALCKRLCARGCPVEGDPGYVYKWYPTLQHAAKAGNADVCEWLLARGRCRWLAEAVYNAAAAGHVGLVRVLLARCPGECKRMLRVGRLLASAAGGYPLPALEELYNHWLGTRRAQLRGRGQRQAASRGPVNFGPAFDEEGPDGFHCSVSSSDFERVLAAAAGSPMACWLGKLDALLQWHCGDAGPGLLARSPSVLDHVFGAAMEQPDGLSRVRLMWEQRGWRPQDLRPAAAAAAARGDMPGLRHLYGELGVTTETRQIEWYDPCAPLKAAAQAGHLSALQLLLCTYRQGCTSKAYDQLVKAAAERGHVDIVRWLIEQPAPLVVDMIMAEVPGADRERVEMSVRRSAARMALDTGVCGGRPEVVRCVLQLGMEGVAPGSRGHRRSGSNSWTQAALSGSAATLQAMAEAGYAVYHCDLYETAAPHLAVLRMLCRLRCRGPGAHLALAALLEDPAVPLSELRWLLEGDDDGAVAGPSRAAAPSRDRGRRAGNGGGGAAEGPAAEALRYEGEWQQAVEAAGRRGRGRESRELRVWLQAWRQAQQGSMLPGRKPTYITLC
;
A
#
# COMPACT_ATOMS: atom_id res chain seq x y z
N MET A 1 -43.59 22.46 -48.60
CA MET A 1 -44.77 21.56 -48.64
C MET A 1 -44.31 20.13 -48.86
N ALA A 2 -44.49 19.30 -47.82
CA ALA A 2 -45.09 17.96 -47.85
C ALA A 2 -44.59 16.79 -48.76
N HIS A 3 -44.39 15.65 -48.07
CA HIS A 3 -44.62 14.23 -48.43
C HIS A 3 -43.65 13.49 -49.39
N ARG A 4 -42.85 12.51 -48.93
CA ARG A 4 -43.13 11.10 -48.49
C ARG A 4 -43.77 10.22 -49.60
N GLN A 5 -43.03 9.19 -50.06
CA GLN A 5 -43.23 7.74 -49.78
C GLN A 5 -42.42 6.87 -50.78
N ARG A 6 -41.46 6.09 -50.26
CA ARG A 6 -41.45 4.60 -50.19
C ARG A 6 -41.04 3.89 -51.49
N LEU A 7 -39.88 3.21 -51.42
CA LEU A 7 -39.72 1.83 -51.90
C LEU A 7 -38.72 1.12 -50.96
N SER A 8 -39.28 0.44 -49.96
CA SER A 8 -38.63 -0.65 -49.22
C SER A 8 -39.02 -1.93 -49.94
N TYR A 9 -38.10 -2.86 -50.20
CA TYR A 9 -38.25 -4.32 -49.98
C TYR A 9 -37.00 -5.03 -50.52
N CYS A 10 -36.16 -5.57 -49.62
CA CYS A 10 -35.38 -6.83 -49.78
C CYS A 10 -34.16 -7.01 -48.83
N THR A 11 -33.97 -6.22 -47.76
CA THR A 11 -32.81 -6.42 -46.85
C THR A 11 -33.14 -7.10 -45.50
N ARG A 12 -34.41 -7.32 -45.15
CA ARG A 12 -34.80 -7.90 -43.85
C ARG A 12 -34.70 -9.43 -43.76
N SER A 13 -34.75 -10.16 -44.88
CA SER A 13 -34.73 -11.64 -44.86
C SER A 13 -33.34 -12.20 -44.52
N LYS A 14 -32.27 -11.69 -45.14
CA LYS A 14 -30.88 -12.11 -44.88
C LYS A 14 -30.44 -11.85 -43.43
N ALA A 15 -30.76 -10.68 -42.88
CA ALA A 15 -30.42 -10.34 -41.49
C ALA A 15 -31.18 -11.16 -40.44
N ARG A 16 -32.38 -11.66 -40.78
CA ARG A 16 -33.17 -12.53 -39.89
C ARG A 16 -32.66 -13.97 -39.91
N LEU A 17 -32.30 -14.47 -41.09
CA LEU A 17 -31.65 -15.78 -41.27
C LEU A 17 -30.25 -15.84 -40.64
N GLU A 18 -29.49 -14.75 -40.64
CA GLU A 18 -28.22 -14.69 -39.90
C GLU A 18 -28.44 -14.60 -38.38
N ARG A 19 -29.41 -13.80 -37.89
CA ARG A 19 -29.78 -13.78 -36.46
C ARG A 19 -30.19 -15.16 -35.93
N ASP A 20 -30.97 -15.92 -36.71
CA ASP A 20 -31.40 -17.27 -36.34
C ASP A 20 -30.25 -18.28 -36.30
N LYS A 21 -29.16 -18.05 -37.07
CA LYS A 21 -27.93 -18.85 -36.98
C LYS A 21 -27.17 -18.61 -35.67
N TRP A 22 -27.05 -17.36 -35.23
CA TRP A 22 -26.34 -17.01 -33.99
C TRP A 22 -27.11 -17.43 -32.72
N GLN A 23 -28.44 -17.37 -32.75
CA GLN A 23 -29.30 -17.87 -31.65
C GLN A 23 -29.18 -19.38 -31.42
N ARG A 24 -28.74 -20.15 -32.42
CA ARG A 24 -28.50 -21.60 -32.27
C ARG A 24 -27.13 -21.96 -31.66
N VAL A 25 -26.22 -20.99 -31.53
CA VAL A 25 -24.87 -21.21 -30.96
C VAL A 25 -24.82 -20.89 -29.46
N TRP A 26 -25.65 -19.95 -28.99
CA TRP A 26 -25.71 -19.53 -27.59
C TRP A 26 -26.78 -20.29 -26.81
N ILE A 27 -26.46 -21.53 -26.45
CA ILE A 27 -27.30 -22.36 -25.57
C ILE A 27 -27.21 -21.79 -24.14
N PRO A 28 -28.33 -21.57 -23.41
CA PRO A 28 -28.31 -20.97 -22.07
C PRO A 28 -27.33 -21.65 -21.09
N GLU A 29 -27.31 -22.98 -21.08
CA GLU A 29 -26.41 -23.80 -20.26
C GLU A 29 -24.92 -23.55 -20.58
N LEU A 30 -24.60 -23.33 -21.86
CA LEU A 30 -23.24 -23.01 -22.31
C LEU A 30 -22.85 -21.59 -21.88
N VAL A 31 -23.79 -20.63 -21.94
CA VAL A 31 -23.56 -19.24 -21.54
C VAL A 31 -23.32 -19.14 -20.04
N GLU A 32 -24.13 -19.82 -19.23
CA GLU A 32 -23.93 -19.91 -17.77
C GLU A 32 -22.59 -20.58 -17.43
N ARG A 33 -22.23 -21.63 -18.16
CA ARG A 33 -20.95 -22.31 -17.98
C ARG A 33 -19.76 -21.46 -18.40
N ILE A 34 -19.88 -20.65 -19.44
CA ILE A 34 -18.83 -19.68 -19.80
C ILE A 34 -18.77 -18.56 -18.75
N ALA A 35 -19.91 -18.04 -18.32
CA ALA A 35 -20.00 -16.98 -17.32
C ALA A 35 -19.38 -17.40 -15.97
N SER A 36 -19.49 -18.68 -15.58
CA SER A 36 -18.87 -19.17 -14.35
C SER A 36 -17.33 -19.21 -14.39
N PHE A 37 -16.71 -19.15 -15.56
CA PHE A 37 -15.26 -19.05 -15.74
C PHE A 37 -14.74 -17.62 -15.94
N LEU A 38 -15.62 -16.63 -16.02
CA LEU A 38 -15.24 -15.24 -16.28
C LEU A 38 -15.40 -14.35 -15.03
N PRO A 39 -14.55 -13.31 -14.87
CA PRO A 39 -14.74 -12.29 -13.85
C PRO A 39 -16.12 -11.61 -14.01
N GLN A 40 -16.71 -11.16 -12.91
CA GLN A 40 -18.05 -10.59 -12.92
C GLN A 40 -18.15 -9.31 -13.78
N ASN A 41 -17.11 -8.47 -13.77
CA ASN A 41 -17.04 -7.32 -14.67
C ASN A 41 -16.96 -7.73 -16.16
N GLU A 42 -16.29 -8.83 -16.48
CA GLU A 42 -16.21 -9.38 -17.84
C GLU A 42 -17.58 -9.91 -18.31
N VAL A 43 -18.29 -10.64 -17.43
CA VAL A 43 -19.65 -11.14 -17.68
C VAL A 43 -20.62 -9.98 -17.90
N LEU A 44 -20.59 -8.98 -17.01
CA LEU A 44 -21.48 -7.82 -17.06
C LEU A 44 -21.23 -6.94 -18.30
N LEU A 45 -19.97 -6.64 -18.62
CA LEU A 45 -19.61 -5.66 -19.66
C LEU A 45 -19.35 -6.30 -21.03
N THR A 46 -19.45 -7.62 -21.14
CA THR A 46 -19.23 -8.36 -22.40
C THR A 46 -20.42 -9.26 -22.69
N LEU A 47 -20.60 -10.35 -21.92
CA LEU A 47 -21.62 -11.37 -22.20
C LEU A 47 -23.04 -10.83 -22.07
N ARG A 48 -23.29 -10.00 -21.06
CA ARG A 48 -24.62 -9.42 -20.83
C ARG A 48 -25.02 -8.39 -21.88
N LEU A 49 -24.07 -7.86 -22.66
CA LEU A 49 -24.33 -6.88 -23.71
C LEU A 49 -24.58 -7.52 -25.09
N VAL A 50 -24.55 -8.87 -25.19
CA VAL A 50 -24.71 -9.60 -26.44
C VAL A 50 -26.15 -9.55 -26.94
N ASP A 51 -27.14 -9.91 -26.09
CA ASP A 51 -28.57 -9.78 -26.40
C ASP A 51 -29.46 -9.69 -25.15
N LYS A 52 -30.77 -9.50 -25.34
CA LYS A 52 -31.73 -9.39 -24.22
C LYS A 52 -31.89 -10.70 -23.43
N THR A 53 -31.86 -11.83 -24.12
CA THR A 53 -32.07 -13.15 -23.52
C THR A 53 -30.91 -13.56 -22.61
N THR A 54 -29.67 -13.28 -23.01
CA THR A 54 -28.46 -13.43 -22.21
C THR A 54 -28.41 -12.43 -21.06
N ALA A 55 -28.91 -11.21 -21.27
CA ALA A 55 -29.02 -10.21 -20.21
C ALA A 55 -30.01 -10.59 -19.09
N GLU A 56 -31.08 -11.30 -19.45
CA GLU A 56 -32.07 -11.87 -18.52
C GLU A 56 -31.51 -13.10 -17.79
N LEU A 57 -30.83 -14.01 -18.51
CA LEU A 57 -30.15 -15.17 -17.93
C LEU A 57 -29.12 -14.78 -16.88
N LEU A 58 -28.28 -13.78 -17.18
CA LEU A 58 -27.21 -13.29 -16.31
C LEU A 58 -27.68 -12.16 -15.37
N SER A 59 -28.95 -12.17 -14.97
CA SER A 59 -29.57 -11.12 -14.17
C SER A 59 -28.95 -10.90 -12.79
N GLN A 60 -28.16 -11.86 -12.28
CA GLN A 60 -27.39 -11.75 -11.04
C GLN A 60 -26.16 -10.83 -11.17
N HIS A 61 -25.64 -10.65 -12.39
CA HIS A 61 -24.50 -9.79 -12.68
C HIS A 61 -24.98 -8.40 -13.15
N ARG A 62 -25.43 -7.55 -12.19
CA ARG A 62 -25.96 -6.21 -12.49
C ARG A 62 -25.06 -5.03 -12.18
N LEU A 63 -24.12 -5.19 -11.25
CA LEU A 63 -23.29 -4.11 -10.75
C LEU A 63 -21.83 -4.36 -11.10
N VAL A 64 -21.16 -3.30 -11.58
CA VAL A 64 -19.70 -3.29 -11.75
C VAL A 64 -19.08 -3.32 -10.36
N LYS A 65 -18.24 -4.31 -10.09
CA LYS A 65 -17.45 -4.36 -8.86
C LYS A 65 -16.24 -3.46 -9.03
N ALA A 66 -16.13 -2.45 -8.16
CA ALA A 66 -15.07 -1.44 -8.24
C ALA A 66 -13.65 -2.02 -8.09
N TRP A 67 -13.50 -3.21 -7.50
CA TRP A 67 -12.22 -3.86 -7.25
C TRP A 67 -11.84 -4.92 -8.31
N GLU A 68 -12.76 -5.29 -9.21
CA GLU A 68 -12.45 -6.21 -10.32
C GLU A 68 -11.96 -5.42 -11.55
N PRO A 69 -11.00 -5.96 -12.32
CA PRO A 69 -10.51 -5.30 -13.53
C PRO A 69 -11.63 -5.13 -14.56
N LEU A 70 -11.58 -4.02 -15.29
CA LEU A 70 -12.48 -3.77 -16.43
C LEU A 70 -11.93 -4.51 -17.67
N PRO A 71 -12.80 -5.07 -18.52
CA PRO A 71 -12.37 -5.65 -19.78
C PRO A 71 -11.78 -4.60 -20.73
N ALA A 72 -10.91 -5.05 -21.65
CA ALA A 72 -10.17 -4.18 -22.57
C ALA A 72 -11.09 -3.23 -23.35
N HIS A 73 -12.18 -3.73 -23.93
CA HIS A 73 -13.11 -2.90 -24.70
C HIS A 73 -13.91 -1.91 -23.85
N ALA A 74 -14.12 -2.19 -22.56
CA ALA A 74 -14.77 -1.24 -21.67
C ALA A 74 -13.85 -0.06 -21.35
N LEU A 75 -12.55 -0.32 -21.13
CA LEU A 75 -11.54 0.72 -20.94
C LEU A 75 -11.41 1.62 -22.17
N CYS A 76 -11.39 1.03 -23.37
CA CYS A 76 -11.32 1.79 -24.63
C CYS A 76 -12.59 2.62 -24.92
N ARG A 77 -13.71 2.33 -24.26
CA ARG A 77 -15.01 3.01 -24.46
C ARG A 77 -15.36 4.02 -23.37
N LEU A 78 -14.47 4.23 -22.39
CA LEU A 78 -14.67 5.23 -21.34
C LEU A 78 -14.84 6.63 -21.94
N HIS A 79 -15.77 7.40 -21.38
CA HIS A 79 -16.01 8.76 -21.80
C HIS A 79 -14.81 9.66 -21.45
N PRO A 80 -14.48 10.72 -22.22
CA PRO A 80 -13.35 11.61 -21.92
C PRO A 80 -13.34 12.15 -20.49
N ALA A 81 -14.50 12.47 -19.92
CA ALA A 81 -14.63 12.93 -18.53
C ALA A 81 -14.25 11.86 -17.49
N GLU A 82 -14.54 10.57 -17.76
CA GLU A 82 -14.18 9.45 -16.87
C GLU A 82 -12.68 9.14 -16.95
N LEU A 83 -12.10 9.25 -18.15
CA LEU A 83 -10.66 9.18 -18.36
C LEU A 83 -9.92 10.28 -17.59
N GLU A 84 -10.45 11.50 -17.59
CA GLU A 84 -9.88 12.62 -16.86
C GLU A 84 -9.95 12.39 -15.33
N GLN A 85 -11.06 11.86 -14.82
CA GLN A 85 -11.16 11.46 -13.41
C GLN A 85 -10.17 10.35 -13.03
N LEU A 86 -9.98 9.34 -13.91
CA LEU A 86 -8.99 8.29 -13.71
C LEU A 86 -7.56 8.83 -13.71
N ARG A 87 -7.25 9.79 -14.60
CA ARG A 87 -5.94 10.45 -14.69
C ARG A 87 -5.63 11.32 -13.48
N ASN A 88 -6.67 11.92 -12.88
CA ASN A 88 -6.55 12.72 -11.65
C ASN A 88 -6.31 11.88 -10.38
N ARG A 89 -6.41 10.55 -10.45
CA ARG A 89 -6.05 9.66 -9.32
C ARG A 89 -4.55 9.61 -9.09
N SER A 90 -4.16 9.24 -7.87
CA SER A 90 -2.75 9.09 -7.51
C SER A 90 -2.05 8.07 -8.43
N ALA A 91 -0.74 8.24 -8.62
CA ALA A 91 0.05 7.30 -9.43
C ALA A 91 -0.02 5.86 -8.88
N SER A 92 -0.18 5.71 -7.57
CA SER A 92 -0.36 4.41 -6.89
C SER A 92 -1.68 3.75 -7.28
N GLU A 93 -2.80 4.47 -7.22
CA GLU A 93 -4.13 3.94 -7.58
C GLU A 93 -4.21 3.58 -9.07
N ARG A 94 -3.66 4.43 -9.94
CA ARG A 94 -3.57 4.12 -11.38
C ARG A 94 -2.74 2.86 -11.63
N ARG A 95 -1.60 2.69 -10.94
CA ARG A 95 -0.77 1.48 -11.05
C ARG A 95 -1.51 0.25 -10.55
N GLN A 96 -2.24 0.34 -9.44
CA GLN A 96 -3.03 -0.77 -8.91
C GLN A 96 -4.06 -1.26 -9.93
N LEU A 97 -4.73 -0.33 -10.63
CA LEU A 97 -5.66 -0.69 -11.70
C LEU A 97 -4.96 -1.44 -12.84
N VAL A 98 -3.83 -0.94 -13.34
CA VAL A 98 -3.07 -1.63 -14.39
C VAL A 98 -2.54 -2.99 -13.92
N CYS A 99 -2.08 -3.10 -12.67
CA CYS A 99 -1.66 -4.36 -12.07
C CYS A 99 -2.81 -5.38 -11.99
N ALA A 100 -4.01 -4.94 -11.62
CA ALA A 100 -5.18 -5.80 -11.57
C ALA A 100 -5.56 -6.31 -12.97
N VAL A 101 -5.43 -5.46 -13.98
CA VAL A 101 -5.63 -5.86 -15.37
C VAL A 101 -4.53 -6.83 -15.84
N ALA A 102 -3.26 -6.59 -15.51
CA ALA A 102 -2.17 -7.50 -15.83
C ALA A 102 -2.35 -8.89 -15.19
N ALA A 103 -2.99 -8.97 -14.02
CA ALA A 103 -3.31 -10.23 -13.35
C ALA A 103 -4.33 -11.10 -14.14
N THR A 104 -5.04 -10.54 -15.12
CA THR A 104 -5.93 -11.30 -16.01
C THR A 104 -5.19 -12.05 -17.12
N GLY A 105 -3.91 -11.72 -17.37
CA GLY A 105 -3.11 -12.33 -18.43
C GLY A 105 -3.38 -11.78 -19.85
N SER A 106 -4.29 -10.82 -20.01
CA SER A 106 -4.60 -10.21 -21.31
C SER A 106 -3.66 -9.05 -21.64
N LEU A 107 -2.94 -9.16 -22.76
CA LEU A 107 -2.07 -8.07 -23.23
C LEU A 107 -2.88 -6.88 -23.74
N GLU A 108 -4.00 -7.13 -24.43
CA GLU A 108 -4.86 -6.07 -24.97
C GLU A 108 -5.46 -5.22 -23.85
N ALA A 109 -5.88 -5.85 -22.76
CA ALA A 109 -6.39 -5.14 -21.60
C ALA A 109 -5.29 -4.30 -20.93
N VAL A 110 -4.07 -4.81 -20.86
CA VAL A 110 -2.92 -4.05 -20.33
C VAL A 110 -2.61 -2.84 -21.20
N ASP A 111 -2.60 -3.00 -22.52
CA ASP A 111 -2.35 -1.90 -23.46
C ASP A 111 -3.45 -0.83 -23.32
N ALA A 112 -4.72 -1.21 -23.28
CA ALA A 112 -5.85 -0.30 -23.05
C ALA A 112 -5.77 0.43 -21.69
N ALA A 113 -5.35 -0.27 -20.63
CA ALA A 113 -5.19 0.31 -19.30
C ALA A 113 -4.02 1.30 -19.22
N LEU A 114 -2.91 1.02 -19.92
CA LEU A 114 -1.76 1.93 -20.02
C LEU A 114 -2.13 3.20 -20.78
N GLU A 115 -2.89 3.10 -21.88
CA GLU A 115 -3.40 4.25 -22.63
C GLU A 115 -4.36 5.12 -21.80
N ALA A 116 -5.28 4.48 -21.07
CA ALA A 116 -6.23 5.18 -20.21
C ALA A 116 -5.52 5.93 -19.07
N THR A 117 -4.54 5.28 -18.44
CA THR A 117 -3.84 5.81 -17.25
C THR A 117 -2.64 6.70 -17.57
N GLN A 118 -2.13 6.69 -18.81
CA GLN A 118 -0.89 7.38 -19.23
C GLN A 118 0.33 7.02 -18.37
N LEU A 119 0.39 5.78 -17.89
CA LEU A 119 1.53 5.28 -17.13
C LEU A 119 2.60 4.71 -18.06
N THR A 120 3.86 4.93 -17.70
CA THR A 120 4.98 4.28 -18.38
C THR A 120 5.13 2.84 -17.89
N PRO A 121 5.26 1.87 -18.81
CA PRO A 121 5.48 0.48 -18.44
C PRO A 121 6.87 0.31 -17.80
N GLY A 122 6.96 -0.55 -16.78
CA GLY A 122 8.20 -0.80 -16.05
C GLY A 122 8.22 -2.18 -15.39
N ALA A 123 9.23 -2.46 -14.56
CA ALA A 123 9.40 -3.76 -13.91
C ALA A 123 8.16 -4.22 -13.11
N TRP A 124 7.49 -3.26 -12.47
CA TRP A 124 6.26 -3.48 -11.71
C TRP A 124 5.13 -4.17 -12.50
N LEU A 125 5.09 -3.98 -13.83
CA LEU A 125 4.10 -4.60 -14.71
C LEU A 125 4.41 -6.09 -14.95
N VAL A 126 5.69 -6.43 -15.11
CA VAL A 126 6.15 -7.81 -15.20
C VAL A 126 5.91 -8.54 -13.87
N TRP A 127 6.09 -7.87 -12.74
CA TRP A 127 5.79 -8.41 -11.41
C TRP A 127 4.31 -8.70 -11.24
N ALA A 128 3.44 -7.78 -11.72
CA ALA A 128 1.99 -7.97 -11.68
C ALA A 128 1.54 -9.15 -12.55
N ALA A 129 2.08 -9.28 -13.77
CA ALA A 129 1.83 -10.42 -14.64
C ALA A 129 2.31 -11.75 -14.01
N ALA A 130 3.49 -11.75 -13.40
CA ALA A 130 4.05 -12.91 -12.72
C ALA A 130 3.25 -13.33 -11.47
N ARG A 131 2.59 -12.37 -10.81
CA ARG A 131 1.75 -12.60 -9.62
C ARG A 131 0.35 -13.14 -9.95
N ALA A 132 -0.04 -13.22 -11.22
CA ALA A 132 -1.39 -13.66 -11.59
C ALA A 132 -1.70 -15.06 -11.03
N GLU A 133 -2.78 -15.18 -10.25
CA GLU A 133 -3.21 -16.43 -9.60
C GLU A 133 -4.37 -17.06 -10.39
N GLY A 134 -4.44 -18.40 -10.43
CA GLY A 134 -5.57 -19.13 -11.03
C GLY A 134 -5.65 -19.11 -12.56
N LEU A 135 -4.64 -18.56 -13.25
CA LEU A 135 -4.56 -18.60 -14.70
C LEU A 135 -4.19 -20.01 -15.21
N ARG A 136 -4.57 -20.31 -16.46
CA ARG A 136 -4.08 -21.51 -17.13
C ARG A 136 -2.55 -21.44 -17.28
N PRO A 137 -1.83 -22.57 -17.12
CA PRO A 137 -0.39 -22.62 -17.37
C PRO A 137 -0.03 -22.03 -18.74
N GLY A 138 1.03 -21.23 -18.81
CA GLY A 138 1.50 -20.57 -20.03
C GLY A 138 0.96 -19.16 -20.27
N VAL A 139 -0.19 -18.78 -19.70
CA VAL A 139 -0.78 -17.44 -19.94
C VAL A 139 0.06 -16.33 -19.30
N ALA A 140 0.39 -16.48 -18.02
CA ALA A 140 1.25 -15.55 -17.29
C ALA A 140 2.64 -15.47 -17.96
N LEU A 141 3.21 -16.61 -18.35
CA LEU A 141 4.48 -16.67 -19.06
C LEU A 141 4.44 -15.94 -20.40
N ALA A 142 3.39 -16.13 -21.19
CA ALA A 142 3.23 -15.47 -22.48
C ALA A 142 3.12 -13.94 -22.30
N LEU A 143 2.39 -13.47 -21.29
CA LEU A 143 2.31 -12.05 -20.97
C LEU A 143 3.68 -11.50 -20.53
N CYS A 144 4.36 -12.15 -19.58
CA CYS A 144 5.70 -11.75 -19.13
C CYS A 144 6.70 -11.65 -20.30
N LYS A 145 6.73 -12.65 -21.19
CA LYS A 145 7.60 -12.64 -22.38
C LYS A 145 7.28 -11.46 -23.31
N ARG A 146 6.00 -11.17 -23.56
CA ARG A 146 5.58 -10.06 -24.42
C ARG A 146 5.93 -8.69 -23.82
N LEU A 147 5.77 -8.54 -22.50
CA LEU A 147 6.16 -7.31 -21.80
C LEU A 147 7.68 -7.10 -21.86
N CYS A 148 8.47 -8.15 -21.64
CA CYS A 148 9.93 -8.05 -21.77
C CYS A 148 10.38 -7.78 -23.21
N ALA A 149 9.70 -8.33 -24.21
CA ALA A 149 9.97 -8.02 -25.62
C ALA A 149 9.73 -6.53 -25.95
N ARG A 150 8.86 -5.85 -25.19
CA ARG A 150 8.60 -4.41 -25.27
C ARG A 150 9.55 -3.55 -24.44
N GLY A 151 10.61 -4.15 -23.89
CA GLY A 151 11.61 -3.42 -23.11
C GLY A 151 11.26 -3.25 -21.63
N CYS A 152 10.20 -3.90 -21.12
CA CYS A 152 9.97 -3.93 -19.68
C CYS A 152 11.05 -4.79 -18.99
N PRO A 153 11.83 -4.23 -18.05
CA PRO A 153 12.85 -5.00 -17.37
C PRO A 153 12.19 -6.02 -16.43
N VAL A 154 12.85 -7.16 -16.25
CA VAL A 154 12.38 -8.20 -15.32
C VAL A 154 12.60 -7.73 -13.88
N GLU A 155 13.81 -7.28 -13.56
CA GLU A 155 14.15 -6.69 -12.27
C GLU A 155 14.17 -5.15 -12.36
N GLY A 156 13.72 -4.48 -11.30
CA GLY A 156 13.66 -3.02 -11.25
C GLY A 156 14.96 -2.41 -10.74
N ASP A 157 15.19 -1.14 -11.10
CA ASP A 157 16.32 -0.33 -10.64
C ASP A 157 16.25 -0.12 -9.09
N PRO A 158 17.37 -0.18 -8.35
CA PRO A 158 17.39 -0.08 -6.88
C PRO A 158 16.90 1.25 -6.27
N GLY A 159 16.56 2.25 -7.10
CA GLY A 159 16.29 3.63 -6.69
C GLY A 159 14.90 3.93 -6.10
N TYR A 160 14.00 2.96 -5.95
CA TYR A 160 12.64 3.19 -5.42
C TYR A 160 12.47 2.77 -3.95
N VAL A 161 12.07 3.74 -3.12
CA VAL A 161 12.18 3.77 -1.65
C VAL A 161 11.25 2.83 -0.86
N TYR A 162 10.39 2.01 -1.46
CA TYR A 162 9.57 1.08 -0.66
C TYR A 162 9.52 -0.34 -1.23
N LYS A 163 10.30 -1.23 -0.58
CA LYS A 163 10.30 -2.69 -0.69
C LYS A 163 10.54 -3.25 -2.11
N TRP A 164 11.81 -3.52 -2.40
CA TRP A 164 12.25 -4.32 -3.54
C TRP A 164 11.76 -5.77 -3.38
N TYR A 165 10.83 -6.20 -4.23
CA TYR A 165 10.38 -7.59 -4.32
C TYR A 165 10.72 -8.16 -5.71
N PRO A 166 11.66 -9.11 -5.80
CA PRO A 166 12.03 -9.76 -7.05
C PRO A 166 10.84 -10.47 -7.70
N THR A 167 10.78 -10.43 -9.04
CA THR A 167 9.72 -11.09 -9.85
C THR A 167 9.57 -12.57 -9.52
N LEU A 168 10.70 -13.24 -9.24
CA LEU A 168 10.73 -14.64 -8.88
C LEU A 168 9.92 -14.93 -7.61
N GLN A 169 9.95 -14.05 -6.61
CA GLN A 169 9.18 -14.22 -5.38
C GLN A 169 7.68 -14.13 -5.62
N HIS A 170 7.26 -13.24 -6.53
CA HIS A 170 5.86 -13.08 -6.91
C HIS A 170 5.34 -14.28 -7.70
N ALA A 171 6.11 -14.73 -8.70
CA ALA A 171 5.79 -15.94 -9.47
C ALA A 171 5.68 -17.19 -8.57
N ALA A 172 6.63 -17.33 -7.64
CA ALA A 172 6.68 -18.47 -6.74
C ALA A 172 5.50 -18.50 -5.77
N LYS A 173 5.10 -17.34 -5.23
CA LYS A 173 3.90 -17.22 -4.39
C LYS A 173 2.62 -17.58 -5.15
N ALA A 174 2.50 -17.13 -6.40
CA ALA A 174 1.33 -17.40 -7.24
C ALA A 174 1.26 -18.85 -7.77
N GLY A 175 2.38 -19.59 -7.74
CA GLY A 175 2.45 -20.97 -8.24
C GLY A 175 2.72 -21.07 -9.75
N ASN A 176 3.15 -19.98 -10.39
CA ASN A 176 3.44 -19.94 -11.82
C ASN A 176 4.80 -20.60 -12.12
N ALA A 177 4.83 -21.93 -12.10
CA ALA A 177 6.05 -22.73 -12.25
C ALA A 177 6.79 -22.46 -13.57
N ASP A 178 6.05 -22.30 -14.66
CA ASP A 178 6.55 -21.96 -15.99
C ASP A 178 7.25 -20.60 -16.03
N VAL A 179 6.72 -19.61 -15.31
CA VAL A 179 7.34 -18.29 -15.12
C VAL A 179 8.61 -18.42 -14.27
N CYS A 180 8.57 -19.14 -13.15
CA CYS A 180 9.74 -19.38 -12.31
C CYS A 180 10.88 -20.06 -13.10
N GLU A 181 10.58 -21.08 -13.88
CA GLU A 181 11.56 -21.75 -14.74
C GLU A 181 12.13 -20.82 -15.79
N TRP A 182 11.28 -20.03 -16.45
CA TRP A 182 11.72 -19.05 -17.44
C TRP A 182 12.61 -17.96 -16.85
N LEU A 183 12.34 -17.51 -15.61
CA LEU A 183 13.15 -16.53 -14.89
C LEU A 183 14.52 -17.08 -14.48
N LEU A 184 14.57 -18.35 -14.05
CA LEU A 184 15.84 -19.01 -13.69
C LEU A 184 16.64 -19.43 -14.92
N ALA A 185 15.98 -19.69 -16.05
CA ALA A 185 16.63 -20.05 -17.29
C ALA A 185 17.52 -18.91 -17.80
N ARG A 186 18.76 -19.26 -18.19
CA ARG A 186 19.76 -18.31 -18.71
C ARG A 186 20.12 -17.17 -17.75
N GLY A 187 19.89 -17.34 -16.44
CA GLY A 187 20.29 -16.38 -15.41
C GLY A 187 19.57 -15.02 -15.49
N ARG A 188 18.31 -14.99 -15.97
CA ARG A 188 17.53 -13.73 -16.06
C ARG A 188 17.21 -13.12 -14.70
N CYS A 189 17.06 -13.97 -13.69
CA CYS A 189 16.94 -13.60 -12.29
C CYS A 189 17.90 -14.43 -11.45
N ARG A 190 18.35 -13.84 -10.34
CA ARG A 190 19.10 -14.58 -9.32
C ARG A 190 18.17 -15.56 -8.60
N TRP A 191 18.71 -16.73 -8.25
CA TRP A 191 18.01 -17.65 -7.37
C TRP A 191 17.92 -17.04 -5.97
N LEU A 192 16.75 -17.15 -5.33
CA LEU A 192 16.49 -16.56 -4.01
C LEU A 192 15.77 -17.57 -3.12
N ALA A 193 16.26 -17.73 -1.90
CA ALA A 193 15.65 -18.61 -0.91
C ALA A 193 14.21 -18.16 -0.57
N GLU A 194 13.95 -16.86 -0.59
CA GLU A 194 12.63 -16.25 -0.39
C GLU A 194 11.57 -16.75 -1.37
N ALA A 195 11.96 -17.05 -2.62
CA ALA A 195 11.03 -17.63 -3.58
C ALA A 195 10.57 -19.03 -3.16
N VAL A 196 11.48 -19.85 -2.61
CA VAL A 196 11.17 -21.18 -2.07
C VAL A 196 10.23 -21.08 -0.88
N TYR A 197 10.50 -20.18 0.08
CA TYR A 197 9.63 -19.99 1.25
C TYR A 197 8.23 -19.51 0.84
N ASN A 198 8.13 -18.59 -0.11
CA ASN A 198 6.84 -18.08 -0.58
C ASN A 198 6.03 -19.16 -1.32
N ALA A 199 6.67 -19.97 -2.16
CA ALA A 199 6.02 -21.13 -2.80
C ALA A 199 5.56 -22.16 -1.76
N ALA A 200 6.37 -22.42 -0.73
CA ALA A 200 6.03 -23.35 0.34
C ALA A 200 4.84 -22.86 1.17
N ALA A 201 4.85 -21.58 1.56
CA ALA A 201 3.76 -20.95 2.31
C ALA A 201 2.45 -20.91 1.52
N ALA A 202 2.52 -20.80 0.18
CA ALA A 202 1.36 -20.86 -0.71
C ALA A 202 0.89 -22.30 -1.03
N GLY A 203 1.62 -23.33 -0.59
CA GLY A 203 1.23 -24.73 -0.78
C GLY A 203 1.68 -25.37 -2.10
N HIS A 204 2.57 -24.73 -2.87
CA HIS A 204 3.01 -25.21 -4.18
C HIS A 204 4.13 -26.26 -4.06
N VAL A 205 3.79 -27.47 -3.58
CA VAL A 205 4.74 -28.56 -3.29
C VAL A 205 5.63 -28.90 -4.49
N GLY A 206 5.03 -29.09 -5.67
CA GLY A 206 5.77 -29.42 -6.89
C GLY A 206 6.76 -28.33 -7.31
N LEU A 207 6.35 -27.06 -7.19
CA LEU A 207 7.20 -25.92 -7.53
C LEU A 207 8.40 -25.79 -6.58
N VAL A 208 8.21 -26.05 -5.28
CA VAL A 208 9.32 -26.04 -4.31
C VAL A 208 10.37 -27.08 -4.68
N ARG A 209 9.98 -28.31 -5.05
CA ARG A 209 10.93 -29.33 -5.52
C ARG A 209 11.73 -28.85 -6.72
N VAL A 210 11.08 -28.23 -7.70
CA VAL A 210 11.75 -27.66 -8.89
C VAL A 210 12.72 -26.55 -8.50
N LEU A 211 12.32 -25.63 -7.61
CA LEU A 211 13.17 -24.52 -7.17
C LEU A 211 14.38 -24.99 -6.36
N LEU A 212 14.23 -26.03 -5.54
CA LEU A 212 15.34 -26.65 -4.80
C LEU A 212 16.30 -27.37 -5.73
N ALA A 213 15.79 -28.13 -6.71
CA ALA A 213 16.61 -28.82 -7.71
C ALA A 213 17.42 -27.86 -8.59
N ARG A 214 16.91 -26.64 -8.82
CA ARG A 214 17.58 -25.57 -9.58
C ARG A 214 18.43 -24.64 -8.71
N CYS A 215 18.60 -24.93 -7.43
CA CYS A 215 19.43 -24.13 -6.52
C CYS A 215 20.91 -24.24 -6.92
N PRO A 216 21.59 -23.11 -7.25
CA PRO A 216 23.03 -23.11 -7.46
C PRO A 216 23.77 -23.57 -6.20
N GLY A 217 24.87 -24.31 -6.35
CA GLY A 217 25.65 -24.86 -5.22
C GLY A 217 26.04 -23.79 -4.18
N GLU A 218 26.48 -22.62 -4.65
CA GLU A 218 26.85 -21.48 -3.81
C GLU A 218 25.68 -20.93 -2.97
N CYS A 219 24.45 -21.04 -3.48
CA CYS A 219 23.25 -20.55 -2.81
C CYS A 219 22.66 -21.56 -1.81
N LYS A 220 23.10 -22.81 -1.79
CA LYS A 220 22.55 -23.85 -0.89
C LYS A 220 22.68 -23.49 0.58
N ARG A 221 23.76 -22.79 0.97
CA ARG A 221 23.98 -22.29 2.34
C ARG A 221 23.05 -21.13 2.73
N MET A 222 22.46 -20.44 1.75
CA MET A 222 21.54 -19.33 2.00
C MET A 222 20.12 -19.82 2.36
N LEU A 223 19.79 -21.07 2.04
CA LEU A 223 18.52 -21.68 2.39
C LEU A 223 18.52 -22.11 3.86
N ARG A 224 17.66 -21.47 4.67
CA ARG A 224 17.41 -21.83 6.06
C ARG A 224 16.30 -22.87 6.15
N VAL A 225 16.68 -24.11 6.46
CA VAL A 225 15.76 -25.24 6.59
C VAL A 225 14.64 -24.96 7.60
N GLY A 226 14.94 -24.43 8.78
CA GLY A 226 13.93 -24.10 9.79
C GLY A 226 12.84 -23.14 9.27
N ARG A 227 13.22 -22.16 8.44
CA ARG A 227 12.27 -21.24 7.81
C ARG A 227 11.43 -21.93 6.72
N LEU A 228 12.03 -22.81 5.92
CA LEU A 228 11.26 -23.58 4.93
C LEU A 228 10.25 -24.52 5.60
N LEU A 229 10.65 -25.21 6.67
CA LEU A 229 9.74 -26.08 7.44
C LEU A 229 8.58 -25.28 8.03
N ALA A 230 8.83 -24.07 8.53
CA ALA A 230 7.74 -23.21 9.02
C ALA A 230 6.79 -22.80 7.88
N SER A 231 7.33 -22.39 6.73
CA SER A 231 6.51 -22.08 5.55
C SER A 231 5.70 -23.29 5.07
N ALA A 232 6.31 -24.48 5.03
CA ALA A 232 5.63 -25.72 4.66
C ALA A 232 4.57 -26.15 5.69
N ALA A 233 4.81 -25.97 6.99
CA ALA A 233 3.81 -26.27 8.02
C ALA A 233 2.54 -25.45 7.84
N GLY A 234 2.68 -24.18 7.44
CA GLY A 234 1.56 -23.32 7.06
C GLY A 234 0.87 -23.78 5.76
N GLY A 235 1.62 -23.99 4.68
CA GLY A 235 1.06 -24.16 3.34
C GLY A 235 0.82 -25.59 2.83
N TYR A 236 1.53 -26.60 3.31
CA TYR A 236 1.50 -27.96 2.75
C TYR A 236 0.41 -28.83 3.35
N PRO A 237 -0.17 -29.79 2.61
CA PRO A 237 -0.94 -30.87 3.21
C PRO A 237 -0.04 -31.76 4.08
N LEU A 238 -0.61 -32.41 5.10
CA LEU A 238 0.13 -33.22 6.07
C LEU A 238 1.09 -34.26 5.43
N PRO A 239 0.70 -35.02 4.38
CA PRO A 239 1.61 -35.98 3.75
C PRO A 239 2.85 -35.34 3.11
N ALA A 240 2.67 -34.20 2.43
CA ALA A 240 3.78 -33.47 1.81
C ALA A 240 4.70 -32.84 2.86
N LEU A 241 4.12 -32.38 3.97
CA LEU A 241 4.89 -31.90 5.12
C LEU A 241 5.72 -33.02 5.74
N GLU A 242 5.15 -34.22 5.92
CA GLU A 242 5.87 -35.38 6.45
C GLU A 242 7.04 -35.79 5.54
N GLU A 243 6.83 -35.80 4.22
CA GLU A 243 7.88 -36.12 3.26
C GLU A 243 9.05 -35.12 3.35
N LEU A 244 8.74 -33.82 3.33
CA LEU A 244 9.75 -32.76 3.47
C LEU A 244 10.48 -32.85 4.81
N TYR A 245 9.73 -33.11 5.88
CA TYR A 245 10.26 -33.27 7.22
C TYR A 245 11.24 -34.45 7.31
N ASN A 246 10.86 -35.61 6.78
CA ASN A 246 11.70 -36.81 6.81
C ASN A 246 12.95 -36.65 5.93
N HIS A 247 12.85 -35.93 4.82
CA HIS A 247 13.97 -35.68 3.92
C HIS A 247 15.13 -34.95 4.62
N TRP A 248 14.85 -33.97 5.50
CA TRP A 248 15.89 -33.20 6.19
C TRP A 248 16.10 -33.54 7.66
N LEU A 249 15.05 -33.99 8.35
CA LEU A 249 15.07 -34.28 9.78
C LEU A 249 14.78 -35.76 10.09
N GLY A 250 14.86 -36.66 9.09
CA GLY A 250 14.64 -38.09 9.28
C GLY A 250 15.65 -38.75 10.22
N THR A 251 16.94 -38.41 10.09
CA THR A 251 18.02 -38.87 11.00
C THR A 251 17.77 -38.37 12.42
N ARG A 252 17.46 -37.07 12.57
CA ARG A 252 17.07 -36.46 13.84
C ARG A 252 15.83 -37.14 14.46
N ARG A 253 14.80 -37.43 13.66
CA ARG A 253 13.56 -38.11 14.10
C ARG A 253 13.88 -39.50 14.65
N ALA A 254 14.77 -40.26 14.00
CA ALA A 254 15.22 -41.56 14.49
C ALA A 254 16.01 -41.45 15.81
N GLN A 255 16.92 -40.47 15.92
CA GLN A 255 17.67 -40.20 17.15
C GLN A 255 16.77 -39.77 18.33
N LEU A 256 15.75 -38.96 18.07
CA LEU A 256 14.82 -38.45 19.09
C LEU A 256 13.82 -39.50 19.58
N ARG A 257 13.43 -40.48 18.75
CA ARG A 257 12.58 -41.61 19.18
C ARG A 257 13.17 -42.38 20.37
N GLY A 258 14.50 -42.47 20.47
CA GLY A 258 15.19 -43.09 21.63
C GLY A 258 15.26 -42.19 22.88
N ARG A 259 15.09 -40.87 22.74
CA ARG A 259 15.13 -39.88 23.84
C ARG A 259 13.74 -39.49 24.37
N GLY A 260 12.68 -39.61 23.56
CA GLY A 260 11.32 -39.20 23.91
C GLY A 260 10.78 -39.83 25.20
N GLN A 261 11.15 -41.07 25.52
CA GLN A 261 10.80 -41.74 26.78
C GLN A 261 11.38 -41.05 28.03
N ARG A 262 12.54 -40.38 27.93
CA ARG A 262 13.16 -39.64 29.06
C ARG A 262 12.55 -38.24 29.24
N GLN A 263 12.05 -37.64 28.17
CA GLN A 263 11.46 -36.29 28.20
C GLN A 263 10.02 -36.29 28.73
N ALA A 264 9.24 -37.32 28.39
CA ALA A 264 7.93 -37.59 28.99
C ALA A 264 8.01 -37.76 30.53
N ALA A 265 9.15 -38.25 31.04
CA ALA A 265 9.41 -38.41 32.48
C ALA A 265 9.95 -37.13 33.18
N SER A 266 10.34 -36.10 32.43
CA SER A 266 10.88 -34.85 33.00
C SER A 266 9.77 -33.86 33.40
N ARG A 267 10.00 -33.03 34.43
CA ARG A 267 9.03 -32.02 34.92
C ARG A 267 9.28 -30.58 34.45
N GLY A 268 10.42 -30.29 33.81
CA GLY A 268 10.81 -28.93 33.39
C GLY A 268 10.09 -28.42 32.12
N PRO A 269 10.42 -27.25 31.55
CA PRO A 269 9.90 -26.84 30.24
C PRO A 269 10.30 -27.81 29.13
N VAL A 270 9.53 -27.86 28.04
CA VAL A 270 9.85 -28.71 26.88
C VAL A 270 11.15 -28.21 26.25
N ASN A 271 12.18 -29.05 26.29
CA ASN A 271 13.42 -28.81 25.57
C ASN A 271 13.33 -29.46 24.18
N PHE A 272 13.23 -28.67 23.12
CA PHE A 272 13.18 -29.18 21.74
C PHE A 272 14.52 -29.78 21.24
N GLY A 273 15.48 -29.95 22.14
CA GLY A 273 16.79 -30.55 21.91
C GLY A 273 17.85 -29.52 21.52
N PRO A 274 19.14 -29.92 21.46
CA PRO A 274 20.19 -29.07 20.92
C PRO A 274 19.88 -28.71 19.47
N ALA A 275 20.43 -27.59 19.00
CA ALA A 275 20.37 -27.22 17.59
C ALA A 275 20.90 -28.40 16.76
N PHE A 276 20.11 -28.82 15.77
CA PHE A 276 20.52 -29.84 14.82
C PHE A 276 21.25 -29.14 13.69
N ASP A 277 22.44 -29.63 13.37
CA ASP A 277 23.31 -29.08 12.34
C ASP A 277 23.98 -30.26 11.62
N GLU A 278 23.44 -30.59 10.44
CA GLU A 278 23.97 -31.63 9.56
C GLU A 278 23.92 -31.15 8.11
N GLU A 279 24.89 -31.56 7.30
CA GLU A 279 24.77 -31.44 5.86
C GLU A 279 23.81 -32.51 5.34
N GLY A 280 22.73 -32.06 4.71
CA GLY A 280 21.76 -32.95 4.09
C GLY A 280 22.36 -33.67 2.88
N PRO A 281 21.78 -34.82 2.48
CA PRO A 281 22.28 -35.64 1.37
C PRO A 281 22.35 -34.88 0.03
N ASP A 282 21.56 -33.82 -0.10
CA ASP A 282 21.47 -33.00 -1.32
C ASP A 282 22.45 -31.80 -1.31
N GLY A 283 23.36 -31.73 -0.34
CA GLY A 283 24.35 -30.66 -0.17
C GLY A 283 23.78 -29.36 0.41
N PHE A 284 22.58 -29.40 0.99
CA PHE A 284 22.00 -28.29 1.76
C PHE A 284 22.44 -28.36 3.22
N HIS A 285 22.72 -27.21 3.82
CA HIS A 285 23.04 -27.13 5.24
C HIS A 285 21.74 -27.09 6.06
N CYS A 286 21.50 -28.14 6.85
CA CYS A 286 20.30 -28.24 7.68
C CYS A 286 20.62 -27.82 9.12
N SER A 287 20.39 -26.55 9.42
CA SER A 287 20.41 -26.03 10.79
C SER A 287 18.98 -25.73 11.28
N VAL A 288 18.58 -26.34 12.39
CA VAL A 288 17.25 -26.12 13.02
C VAL A 288 17.38 -25.97 14.53
N SER A 289 17.10 -24.76 15.01
CA SER A 289 17.06 -24.41 16.44
C SER A 289 15.72 -24.75 17.11
N SER A 290 15.67 -24.61 18.44
CA SER A 290 14.41 -24.66 19.19
C SER A 290 13.42 -23.56 18.76
N SER A 291 13.91 -22.33 18.56
CA SER A 291 13.10 -21.20 18.11
C SER A 291 12.54 -21.39 16.70
N ASP A 292 13.25 -22.08 15.81
CA ASP A 292 12.70 -22.45 14.51
C ASP A 292 11.58 -23.47 14.64
N PHE A 293 11.67 -24.42 15.57
CA PHE A 293 10.60 -25.37 15.82
C PHE A 293 9.35 -24.70 16.43
N GLU A 294 9.51 -23.73 17.34
CA GLU A 294 8.40 -22.92 17.84
C GLU A 294 7.67 -22.19 16.70
N ARG A 295 8.43 -21.65 15.73
CA ARG A 295 7.85 -21.05 14.51
C ARG A 295 7.12 -22.07 13.64
N VAL A 296 7.63 -23.30 13.53
CA VAL A 296 6.99 -24.39 12.79
C VAL A 296 5.65 -24.76 13.43
N LEU A 297 5.58 -24.85 14.76
CA LEU A 297 4.33 -25.10 15.49
C LEU A 297 3.33 -23.95 15.30
N ALA A 298 3.77 -22.70 15.47
CA ALA A 298 2.92 -21.54 15.24
C ALA A 298 2.38 -21.52 13.79
N ALA A 299 3.23 -21.78 12.80
CA ALA A 299 2.82 -21.82 11.39
C ALA A 299 1.83 -22.97 11.10
N ALA A 300 1.98 -24.12 11.74
CA ALA A 300 0.99 -25.21 11.64
C ALA A 300 -0.36 -24.79 12.21
N ALA A 301 -0.39 -24.13 13.37
CA ALA A 301 -1.61 -23.62 14.01
C ALA A 301 -2.29 -22.53 13.17
N GLY A 302 -1.51 -21.69 12.49
CA GLY A 302 -1.98 -20.69 11.54
C GLY A 302 -2.22 -21.22 10.12
N SER A 303 -2.18 -22.53 9.89
CA SER A 303 -2.43 -23.08 8.55
C SER A 303 -3.88 -22.82 8.11
N PRO A 304 -4.14 -22.37 6.87
CA PRO A 304 -5.50 -22.22 6.35
C PRO A 304 -6.19 -23.57 6.07
N MET A 305 -5.48 -24.69 6.18
CA MET A 305 -5.99 -26.02 5.89
C MET A 305 -6.73 -26.61 7.10
N ALA A 306 -7.81 -27.34 6.86
CA ALA A 306 -8.57 -28.03 7.92
C ALA A 306 -7.74 -29.05 8.74
N CYS A 307 -6.63 -29.55 8.18
CA CYS A 307 -5.73 -30.50 8.85
C CYS A 307 -4.73 -29.85 9.84
N TRP A 308 -4.86 -28.56 10.17
CA TRP A 308 -3.93 -27.83 11.04
C TRP A 308 -3.67 -28.53 12.38
N LEU A 309 -4.71 -29.09 13.02
CA LEU A 309 -4.57 -29.79 14.30
C LEU A 309 -3.76 -31.10 14.13
N GLY A 310 -4.03 -31.84 13.06
CA GLY A 310 -3.27 -33.04 12.71
C GLY A 310 -1.80 -32.74 12.40
N LYS A 311 -1.49 -31.57 11.82
CA LYS A 311 -0.10 -31.11 11.65
C LYS A 311 0.57 -30.84 12.98
N LEU A 312 -0.10 -30.18 13.92
CA LEU A 312 0.45 -29.93 15.27
C LEU A 312 0.74 -31.25 15.98
N ASP A 313 -0.23 -32.17 16.01
CA ASP A 313 -0.06 -33.48 16.64
C ASP A 313 1.10 -34.25 16.02
N ALA A 314 1.18 -34.27 14.69
CA ALA A 314 2.25 -34.94 13.97
C ALA A 314 3.62 -34.33 14.28
N LEU A 315 3.75 -33.00 14.25
CA LEU A 315 5.00 -32.29 14.56
C LEU A 315 5.47 -32.54 16.00
N LEU A 316 4.55 -32.50 16.97
CA LEU A 316 4.83 -32.83 18.37
C LEU A 316 5.27 -34.30 18.50
N GLN A 317 4.56 -35.22 17.83
CA GLN A 317 4.92 -36.63 17.81
C GLN A 317 6.31 -36.86 17.18
N TRP A 318 6.64 -36.15 16.10
CA TRP A 318 7.90 -36.34 15.37
C TRP A 318 9.11 -35.78 16.12
N HIS A 319 8.96 -34.67 16.85
CA HIS A 319 10.04 -34.01 17.56
C HIS A 319 10.17 -34.40 19.02
N CYS A 320 9.05 -34.59 19.71
CA CYS A 320 9.01 -34.80 21.15
C CYS A 320 8.68 -36.26 21.52
N GLY A 321 8.23 -37.07 20.55
CA GLY A 321 7.82 -38.46 20.78
C GLY A 321 6.46 -38.60 21.48
N ASP A 322 5.79 -37.48 21.76
CA ASP A 322 4.50 -37.40 22.43
C ASP A 322 3.68 -36.25 21.82
N ALA A 323 2.45 -36.53 21.41
CA ALA A 323 1.45 -35.54 21.00
C ALA A 323 0.46 -35.19 22.13
N GLY A 324 0.75 -35.66 23.34
CA GLY A 324 -0.10 -35.52 24.50
C GLY A 324 -0.36 -34.06 24.87
N PRO A 325 -1.58 -33.74 25.38
CA PRO A 325 -1.97 -32.38 25.74
C PRO A 325 -1.08 -31.75 26.81
N GLY A 326 -0.46 -32.55 27.69
CA GLY A 326 0.38 -32.07 28.79
C GLY A 326 1.77 -31.57 28.37
N LEU A 327 2.23 -31.84 27.14
CA LEU A 327 3.58 -31.50 26.72
C LEU A 327 3.76 -29.98 26.60
N LEU A 328 2.97 -29.33 25.74
CA LEU A 328 3.06 -27.87 25.54
C LEU A 328 2.55 -27.06 26.73
N ALA A 329 1.72 -27.66 27.61
CA ALA A 329 1.31 -27.02 28.86
C ALA A 329 2.49 -26.66 29.78
N ARG A 330 3.65 -27.33 29.62
CA ARG A 330 4.89 -27.03 30.36
C ARG A 330 5.70 -25.87 29.76
N SER A 331 5.33 -25.38 28.58
CA SER A 331 6.02 -24.31 27.86
C SER A 331 5.01 -23.24 27.38
N PRO A 332 4.45 -22.45 28.30
CA PRO A 332 3.35 -21.53 27.99
C PRO A 332 3.75 -20.40 27.04
N SER A 333 5.04 -20.01 26.97
CA SER A 333 5.55 -19.02 26.00
C SER A 333 5.44 -19.46 24.53
N VAL A 334 5.49 -20.78 24.28
CA VAL A 334 5.28 -21.35 22.93
C VAL A 334 3.81 -21.25 22.54
N LEU A 335 2.93 -21.45 23.52
CA LEU A 335 1.48 -21.36 23.33
C LEU A 335 1.05 -19.93 22.95
N ASP A 336 1.74 -18.90 23.42
CA ASP A 336 1.46 -17.50 23.04
C ASP A 336 1.47 -17.31 21.51
N HIS A 337 2.50 -17.86 20.85
CA HIS A 337 2.66 -17.79 19.40
C HIS A 337 1.69 -18.73 18.66
N VAL A 338 1.40 -19.91 19.21
CA VAL A 338 0.45 -20.88 18.64
C VAL A 338 -0.98 -20.31 18.65
N PHE A 339 -1.42 -19.73 19.78
CA PHE A 339 -2.71 -19.08 19.89
C PHE A 339 -2.79 -17.82 19.03
N GLY A 340 -1.71 -17.03 18.98
CA GLY A 340 -1.56 -15.90 18.06
C GLY A 340 -1.82 -16.29 16.60
N ALA A 341 -1.05 -17.26 16.10
CA ALA A 341 -1.16 -17.72 14.71
C ALA A 341 -2.51 -18.38 14.40
N ALA A 342 -3.11 -19.11 15.34
CA ALA A 342 -4.45 -19.67 15.17
C ALA A 342 -5.51 -18.56 15.02
N MET A 343 -5.41 -17.48 15.79
CA MET A 343 -6.33 -16.35 15.71
C MET A 343 -6.18 -15.51 14.43
N GLU A 344 -5.11 -15.66 13.66
CA GLU A 344 -4.98 -15.01 12.34
C GLU A 344 -5.97 -15.60 11.32
N GLN A 345 -6.45 -16.82 11.56
CA GLN A 345 -7.34 -17.53 10.64
C GLN A 345 -8.82 -17.15 10.84
N PRO A 346 -9.66 -17.25 9.79
CA PRO A 346 -11.10 -16.96 9.86
C PRO A 346 -11.86 -17.72 10.95
N ASP A 347 -11.47 -18.95 11.21
CA ASP A 347 -12.02 -19.85 12.23
C ASP A 347 -11.26 -19.78 13.57
N GLY A 348 -10.47 -18.73 13.79
CA GLY A 348 -9.56 -18.60 14.92
C GLY A 348 -10.21 -18.83 16.29
N LEU A 349 -11.40 -18.27 16.54
CA LEU A 349 -12.14 -18.49 17.78
C LEU A 349 -12.43 -19.97 18.04
N SER A 350 -12.83 -20.71 17.00
CA SER A 350 -13.08 -22.16 17.10
C SER A 350 -11.79 -22.93 17.41
N ARG A 351 -10.67 -22.53 16.82
CA ARG A 351 -9.35 -23.13 17.11
C ARG A 351 -8.92 -22.88 18.55
N VAL A 352 -9.09 -21.66 19.04
CA VAL A 352 -8.76 -21.27 20.42
C VAL A 352 -9.62 -22.05 21.41
N ARG A 353 -10.94 -22.16 21.19
CA ARG A 353 -11.81 -22.99 22.04
C ARG A 353 -11.39 -24.45 22.04
N LEU A 354 -11.09 -25.01 20.87
CA LEU A 354 -10.62 -26.39 20.77
C LEU A 354 -9.33 -26.60 21.57
N MET A 355 -8.33 -25.74 21.42
CA MET A 355 -7.07 -25.85 22.15
C MET A 355 -7.25 -25.61 23.66
N TRP A 356 -8.12 -24.69 24.05
CA TRP A 356 -8.36 -24.35 25.44
C TRP A 356 -9.15 -25.44 26.18
N GLU A 357 -10.22 -25.95 25.57
CA GLU A 357 -11.15 -26.91 26.17
C GLU A 357 -10.67 -28.34 26.00
N GLN A 358 -10.29 -28.76 24.79
CA GLN A 358 -9.95 -30.16 24.51
C GLN A 358 -8.50 -30.51 24.85
N ARG A 359 -7.56 -29.56 24.68
CA ARG A 359 -6.14 -29.79 24.97
C ARG A 359 -5.69 -29.24 26.32
N GLY A 360 -6.52 -28.43 26.99
CA GLY A 360 -6.16 -27.83 28.28
C GLY A 360 -4.95 -26.89 28.21
N TRP A 361 -4.62 -26.38 27.01
CA TRP A 361 -3.45 -25.51 26.82
C TRP A 361 -3.72 -24.12 27.39
N ARG A 362 -2.75 -23.61 28.17
CA ARG A 362 -2.81 -22.30 28.83
C ARG A 362 -1.58 -21.47 28.44
N PRO A 363 -1.70 -20.50 27.53
CA PRO A 363 -0.63 -19.57 27.19
C PRO A 363 -0.29 -18.67 28.37
N GLN A 364 0.93 -18.12 28.36
CA GLN A 364 1.37 -17.15 29.36
C GLN A 364 0.82 -15.76 29.04
N ASP A 365 0.76 -15.43 27.75
CA ASP A 365 0.34 -14.14 27.24
C ASP A 365 -0.62 -14.31 26.07
N LEU A 366 -1.87 -13.87 26.27
CA LEU A 366 -2.91 -13.87 25.24
C LEU A 366 -2.89 -12.61 24.35
N ARG A 367 -2.00 -11.64 24.60
CA ARG A 367 -1.91 -10.41 23.78
C ARG A 367 -1.64 -10.69 22.30
N PRO A 368 -0.80 -11.65 21.88
CA PRO A 368 -0.63 -11.98 20.46
C PRO A 368 -1.94 -12.47 19.81
N ALA A 369 -2.71 -13.31 20.51
CA ALA A 369 -4.02 -13.79 20.05
C ALA A 369 -5.05 -12.66 19.96
N ALA A 370 -5.07 -11.77 20.97
CA ALA A 370 -5.90 -10.57 20.94
C ALA A 370 -5.50 -9.61 19.81
N ALA A 371 -4.21 -9.48 19.51
CA ALA A 371 -3.73 -8.67 18.41
C ALA A 371 -4.13 -9.21 17.04
N ALA A 372 -4.05 -10.53 16.85
CA ALA A 372 -4.55 -11.17 15.63
C ALA A 372 -6.08 -11.00 15.48
N ALA A 373 -6.85 -11.18 16.55
CA ALA A 373 -8.30 -10.94 16.55
C ALA A 373 -8.64 -9.47 16.21
N ALA A 374 -7.92 -8.53 16.82
CA ALA A 374 -8.05 -7.10 16.60
C ALA A 374 -7.71 -6.69 15.16
N ALA A 375 -6.64 -7.26 14.58
CA ALA A 375 -6.25 -7.03 13.19
C ALA A 375 -7.30 -7.50 12.17
N ARG A 376 -8.15 -8.45 12.56
CA ARG A 376 -9.23 -9.01 11.73
C ARG A 376 -10.59 -8.37 12.00
N GLY A 377 -10.71 -7.59 13.07
CA GLY A 377 -11.99 -7.09 13.55
C GLY A 377 -12.90 -8.20 14.08
N ASP A 378 -12.34 -9.31 14.57
CA ASP A 378 -13.09 -10.44 15.14
C ASP A 378 -13.63 -10.09 16.53
N MET A 379 -14.80 -9.45 16.55
CA MET A 379 -15.48 -9.03 17.78
C MET A 379 -15.86 -10.21 18.69
N PRO A 380 -16.44 -11.33 18.19
CA PRO A 380 -16.64 -12.53 19.02
C PRO A 380 -15.34 -13.06 19.62
N GLY A 381 -14.27 -13.14 18.84
CA GLY A 381 -12.94 -13.53 19.29
C GLY A 381 -12.44 -12.65 20.44
N LEU A 382 -12.45 -11.33 20.25
CA LEU A 382 -12.05 -10.37 21.28
C LEU A 382 -12.89 -10.50 22.56
N ARG A 383 -14.22 -10.67 22.43
CA ARG A 383 -15.11 -10.84 23.59
C ARG A 383 -14.80 -12.11 24.38
N HIS A 384 -14.53 -13.21 23.68
CA HIS A 384 -14.16 -14.47 24.33
C HIS A 384 -12.80 -14.36 25.02
N LEU A 385 -11.78 -13.82 24.33
CA LEU A 385 -10.44 -13.64 24.88
C LEU A 385 -10.42 -12.77 26.14
N TYR A 386 -11.08 -11.61 26.12
CA TYR A 386 -11.08 -10.68 27.26
C TYR A 386 -12.13 -11.03 28.32
N GLY A 387 -13.31 -11.48 27.91
CA GLY A 387 -14.43 -11.74 28.82
C GLY A 387 -14.36 -13.09 29.52
N GLU A 388 -13.93 -14.15 28.82
CA GLU A 388 -13.90 -15.51 29.36
C GLU A 388 -12.48 -15.97 29.70
N LEU A 389 -11.49 -15.67 28.86
CA LEU A 389 -10.10 -16.13 29.08
C LEU A 389 -9.25 -15.14 29.89
N GLY A 390 -9.76 -13.93 30.14
CA GLY A 390 -9.14 -12.96 31.05
C GLY A 390 -7.79 -12.40 30.58
N VAL A 391 -7.69 -11.95 29.31
CA VAL A 391 -6.48 -11.22 28.84
C VAL A 391 -6.17 -10.05 29.78
N THR A 392 -4.90 -9.95 30.21
CA THR A 392 -4.44 -8.89 31.10
C THR A 392 -4.59 -7.52 30.44
N THR A 393 -5.43 -6.67 31.04
CA THR A 393 -5.67 -5.28 30.62
C THR A 393 -4.65 -4.31 31.23
N GLU A 394 -4.02 -4.71 32.34
CA GLU A 394 -3.02 -3.94 33.08
C GLU A 394 -1.59 -4.36 32.72
N THR A 395 -0.91 -3.55 31.93
CA THR A 395 0.54 -3.66 31.76
C THR A 395 1.25 -2.98 32.94
N ARG A 396 1.66 -3.77 33.94
CA ARG A 396 2.70 -3.41 34.93
C ARG A 396 4.07 -3.08 34.32
N GLN A 397 4.21 -3.26 33.01
CA GLN A 397 5.33 -2.76 32.21
C GLN A 397 4.78 -1.73 31.23
N ILE A 398 4.77 -0.48 31.66
CA ILE A 398 4.52 0.65 30.78
C ILE A 398 5.69 0.68 29.78
N GLU A 399 5.50 0.10 28.59
CA GLU A 399 6.25 0.55 27.42
C GLU A 399 5.82 2.01 27.22
N TRP A 400 6.62 2.94 27.76
CA TRP A 400 6.28 4.36 27.86
C TRP A 400 5.95 5.04 26.52
N TYR A 401 6.14 4.36 25.40
CA TYR A 401 6.08 4.93 24.06
C TYR A 401 5.24 4.14 23.02
N ASP A 402 4.89 2.86 23.20
CA ASP A 402 4.19 2.07 22.17
C ASP A 402 2.83 1.53 22.68
N PRO A 403 1.72 1.71 21.96
CA PRO A 403 0.46 1.03 22.27
C PRO A 403 0.65 -0.47 22.27
N CYS A 404 -0.05 -1.16 23.18
CA CYS A 404 -0.04 -2.61 23.21
C CYS A 404 -0.49 -3.18 21.85
N ALA A 405 0.05 -4.37 21.52
CA ALA A 405 -0.15 -5.01 20.21
C ALA A 405 -1.61 -5.06 19.74
N PRO A 406 -2.63 -5.35 20.59
CA PRO A 406 -4.03 -5.34 20.17
C PRO A 406 -4.57 -3.98 19.72
N LEU A 407 -4.24 -2.91 20.45
CA LEU A 407 -4.68 -1.56 20.08
C LEU A 407 -4.04 -1.12 18.76
N LYS A 408 -2.73 -1.33 18.63
CA LYS A 408 -1.97 -1.02 17.41
C LYS A 408 -2.50 -1.77 16.20
N ALA A 409 -2.79 -3.07 16.36
CA ALA A 409 -3.34 -3.92 15.32
C ALA A 409 -4.73 -3.43 14.84
N ALA A 410 -5.66 -3.14 15.76
CA ALA A 410 -6.98 -2.62 15.40
C ALA A 410 -6.90 -1.27 14.67
N ALA A 411 -6.03 -0.36 15.14
CA ALA A 411 -5.84 0.95 14.50
C ALA A 411 -5.21 0.85 13.11
N GLN A 412 -4.21 -0.01 12.92
CA GLN A 412 -3.60 -0.21 11.59
C GLN A 412 -4.54 -0.90 10.60
N ALA A 413 -5.40 -1.80 11.09
CA ALA A 413 -6.35 -2.54 10.27
C ALA A 413 -7.63 -1.73 9.94
N GLY A 414 -7.93 -0.68 10.70
CA GLY A 414 -9.11 0.17 10.47
C GLY A 414 -10.38 -0.31 11.19
N HIS A 415 -10.24 -1.11 12.26
CA HIS A 415 -11.38 -1.69 12.97
C HIS A 415 -11.80 -0.83 14.18
N LEU A 416 -12.60 0.20 13.93
CA LEU A 416 -13.12 1.12 14.97
C LEU A 416 -13.86 0.38 16.10
N SER A 417 -14.71 -0.59 15.78
CA SER A 417 -15.48 -1.35 16.79
C SER A 417 -14.57 -2.14 17.74
N ALA A 418 -13.44 -2.67 17.24
CA ALA A 418 -12.46 -3.36 18.07
C ALA A 418 -11.76 -2.38 19.02
N LEU A 419 -11.39 -1.18 18.54
CA LEU A 419 -10.82 -0.14 19.40
C LEU A 419 -11.78 0.33 20.49
N GLN A 420 -13.06 0.57 20.14
CA GLN A 420 -14.10 0.94 21.10
C GLN A 420 -14.26 -0.12 22.19
N LEU A 421 -14.29 -1.40 21.81
CA LEU A 421 -14.39 -2.50 22.75
C LEU A 421 -13.17 -2.57 23.70
N LEU A 422 -11.96 -2.47 23.15
CA LEU A 422 -10.72 -2.56 23.93
C LEU A 422 -10.54 -1.37 24.89
N LEU A 423 -10.77 -0.14 24.42
CA LEU A 423 -10.55 1.07 25.21
C LEU A 423 -11.71 1.39 26.16
N CYS A 424 -12.96 1.26 25.70
CA CYS A 424 -14.13 1.66 26.50
C CYS A 424 -14.67 0.54 27.38
N THR A 425 -14.74 -0.70 26.87
CA THR A 425 -15.31 -1.83 27.63
C THR A 425 -14.27 -2.51 28.50
N TYR A 426 -13.16 -2.95 27.88
CA TYR A 426 -12.12 -3.70 28.61
C TYR A 426 -11.11 -2.82 29.31
N ARG A 427 -11.19 -1.49 29.12
CA ARG A 427 -10.29 -0.55 29.78
C ARG A 427 -8.81 -0.95 29.61
N GLN A 428 -8.42 -1.31 28.39
CA GLN A 428 -7.04 -1.65 28.08
C GLN A 428 -6.13 -0.45 28.35
N GLY A 429 -5.05 -0.67 29.12
CA GLY A 429 -4.10 0.40 29.47
C GLY A 429 -3.52 1.11 28.23
N CYS A 430 -3.61 2.43 28.22
CA CYS A 430 -3.09 3.29 27.17
C CYS A 430 -2.52 4.56 27.80
N THR A 431 -1.21 4.78 27.67
CA THR A 431 -0.58 6.03 28.12
C THR A 431 -0.83 7.16 27.13
N SER A 432 -0.63 8.41 27.54
CA SER A 432 -0.73 9.57 26.63
C SER A 432 0.14 9.41 25.37
N LYS A 433 1.38 8.93 25.53
CA LYS A 433 2.29 8.69 24.39
C LYS A 433 1.85 7.52 23.51
N ALA A 434 1.35 6.43 24.12
CA ALA A 434 0.79 5.31 23.38
C ALA A 434 -0.47 5.72 22.60
N TYR A 435 -1.26 6.64 23.15
CA TYR A 435 -2.42 7.23 22.49
C TYR A 435 -2.02 8.02 21.24
N ASP A 436 -1.00 8.87 21.34
CA ASP A 436 -0.46 9.59 20.17
C ASP A 436 0.05 8.63 19.08
N GLN A 437 0.74 7.55 19.45
CA GLN A 437 1.16 6.52 18.48
C GLN A 437 -0.03 5.76 17.85
N LEU A 438 -1.11 5.56 18.59
CA LEU A 438 -2.34 4.96 18.07
C LEU A 438 -2.97 5.86 16.99
N VAL A 439 -3.05 7.15 17.26
CA VAL A 439 -3.53 8.17 16.32
C VAL A 439 -2.64 8.21 15.08
N LYS A 440 -1.31 8.20 15.28
CA LYS A 440 -0.34 8.13 14.19
C LYS A 440 -0.57 6.90 13.30
N ALA A 441 -0.70 5.71 13.90
CA ALA A 441 -0.92 4.47 13.16
C ALA A 441 -2.20 4.48 12.32
N ALA A 442 -3.29 5.05 12.84
CA ALA A 442 -4.53 5.23 12.10
C ALA A 442 -4.39 6.27 10.96
N ALA A 443 -3.72 7.39 11.22
CA ALA A 443 -3.48 8.47 10.27
C ALA A 443 -2.58 8.03 9.08
N GLU A 444 -1.50 7.28 9.33
CA GLU A 444 -0.62 6.73 8.29
C GLU A 444 -1.38 5.85 7.28
N ARG A 445 -2.34 5.09 7.79
CA ARG A 445 -3.19 4.18 7.00
C ARG A 445 -4.41 4.87 6.38
N GLY A 446 -4.72 6.10 6.80
CA GLY A 446 -5.85 6.88 6.28
C GLY A 446 -7.21 6.51 6.88
N HIS A 447 -7.25 5.91 8.08
CA HIS A 447 -8.48 5.48 8.73
C HIS A 447 -9.17 6.66 9.44
N VAL A 448 -9.88 7.48 8.65
CA VAL A 448 -10.50 8.75 9.09
C VAL A 448 -11.47 8.55 10.26
N ASP A 449 -12.30 7.49 10.25
CA ASP A 449 -13.30 7.24 11.29
C ASP A 449 -12.65 7.01 12.67
N ILE A 450 -11.49 6.34 12.69
CA ILE A 450 -10.73 6.11 13.92
C ILE A 450 -10.10 7.40 14.40
N VAL A 451 -9.50 8.19 13.50
CA VAL A 451 -8.89 9.49 13.85
C VAL A 451 -9.94 10.43 14.42
N ARG A 452 -11.10 10.54 13.77
CA ARG A 452 -12.23 11.35 14.25
C ARG A 452 -12.66 10.90 15.64
N TRP A 453 -12.90 9.60 15.82
CA TRP A 453 -13.34 9.06 17.09
C TRP A 453 -12.31 9.30 18.22
N LEU A 454 -11.01 9.11 17.97
CA LEU A 454 -9.96 9.36 18.96
C LEU A 454 -9.82 10.85 19.33
N ILE A 455 -10.20 11.78 18.44
CA ILE A 455 -10.18 13.22 18.75
C ILE A 455 -11.46 13.64 19.48
N GLU A 456 -12.62 13.13 19.07
CA GLU A 456 -13.89 13.47 19.71
C GLU A 456 -14.04 12.83 21.10
N GLN A 457 -13.60 11.58 21.25
CA GLN A 457 -13.75 10.76 22.45
C GLN A 457 -12.36 10.40 23.01
N PRO A 458 -11.70 11.29 23.78
CA PRO A 458 -10.44 10.94 24.43
C PRO A 458 -10.68 9.74 25.34
N ALA A 459 -9.87 8.68 25.19
CA ALA A 459 -10.05 7.46 25.96
C ALA A 459 -10.10 7.79 27.47
N PRO A 460 -11.17 7.40 28.21
CA PRO A 460 -11.36 7.79 29.60
C PRO A 460 -10.15 7.48 30.49
N LEU A 461 -9.49 6.36 30.20
CA LEU A 461 -8.29 5.93 30.91
C LEU A 461 -7.08 6.83 30.75
N VAL A 462 -6.89 7.41 29.57
CA VAL A 462 -5.77 8.33 29.33
C VAL A 462 -5.97 9.59 30.19
N VAL A 463 -7.22 10.08 30.25
CA VAL A 463 -7.60 11.22 31.07
C VAL A 463 -7.44 10.87 32.55
N ASP A 464 -7.99 9.74 33.01
CA ASP A 464 -7.92 9.30 34.40
C ASP A 464 -6.47 9.10 34.87
N MET A 465 -5.60 8.57 34.00
CA MET A 465 -4.16 8.42 34.28
C MET A 465 -3.48 9.78 34.45
N ILE A 466 -3.71 10.73 33.54
CA ILE A 466 -3.10 12.07 33.64
C ILE A 466 -3.61 12.81 34.89
N MET A 467 -4.90 12.62 35.23
CA MET A 467 -5.50 13.19 36.44
C MET A 467 -4.89 12.61 37.73
N ALA A 468 -4.48 11.33 37.71
CA ALA A 468 -3.77 10.71 38.83
C ALA A 468 -2.31 11.21 38.95
N GLU A 469 -1.64 11.50 37.83
CA GLU A 469 -0.28 12.07 37.81
C GLU A 469 -0.23 13.54 38.23
N VAL A 470 -1.30 14.30 37.99
CA VAL A 470 -1.39 15.74 38.31
C VAL A 470 -2.56 16.01 39.26
N PRO A 471 -2.37 15.83 40.59
CA PRO A 471 -3.41 16.10 41.57
C PRO A 471 -3.89 17.55 41.50
N GLY A 472 -5.21 17.76 41.39
CA GLY A 472 -5.83 19.09 41.27
C GLY A 472 -5.94 19.65 39.85
N ALA A 473 -5.58 18.88 38.82
CA ALA A 473 -5.86 19.23 37.44
C ALA A 473 -7.37 19.25 37.16
N ASP A 474 -7.80 20.16 36.28
CA ASP A 474 -9.17 20.23 35.78
C ASP A 474 -9.37 19.20 34.66
N ARG A 475 -10.35 18.32 34.82
CA ARG A 475 -10.64 17.23 33.87
C ARG A 475 -10.92 17.76 32.46
N GLU A 476 -11.67 18.85 32.34
CA GLU A 476 -11.99 19.42 31.03
C GLU A 476 -10.73 19.94 30.33
N ARG A 477 -9.81 20.52 31.09
CA ARG A 477 -8.52 21.00 30.55
C ARG A 477 -7.63 19.85 30.11
N VAL A 478 -7.61 18.75 30.86
CA VAL A 478 -6.86 17.54 30.49
C VAL A 478 -7.44 16.91 29.23
N GLU A 479 -8.77 16.74 29.17
CA GLU A 479 -9.46 16.24 27.98
C GLU A 479 -9.13 17.09 26.75
N MET A 480 -9.26 18.42 26.86
CA MET A 480 -8.91 19.33 25.77
C MET A 480 -7.44 19.26 25.37
N SER A 481 -6.53 19.02 26.33
CA SER A 481 -5.11 18.82 26.04
C SER A 481 -4.86 17.54 25.22
N VAL A 482 -5.45 16.42 25.63
CA VAL A 482 -5.35 15.13 24.93
C VAL A 482 -5.92 15.25 23.51
N ARG A 483 -7.10 15.87 23.36
CA ARG A 483 -7.71 16.12 22.05
C ARG A 483 -6.81 16.96 21.13
N ARG A 484 -6.18 18.02 21.65
CA ARG A 484 -5.24 18.85 20.87
C ARG A 484 -3.98 18.08 20.48
N SER A 485 -3.43 17.26 21.37
CA SER A 485 -2.27 16.41 21.06
C SER A 485 -2.57 15.43 19.94
N ALA A 486 -3.68 14.69 20.07
CA ALA A 486 -4.15 13.74 19.08
C ALA A 486 -4.41 14.42 17.72
N ALA A 487 -5.11 15.56 17.72
CA ALA A 487 -5.39 16.30 16.49
C ALA A 487 -4.10 16.79 15.82
N ARG A 488 -3.12 17.30 16.59
CA ARG A 488 -1.82 17.71 16.04
C ARG A 488 -1.04 16.53 15.46
N MET A 489 -1.01 15.40 16.17
CA MET A 489 -0.34 14.19 15.70
C MET A 489 -0.96 13.67 14.40
N ALA A 490 -2.31 13.62 14.33
CA ALA A 490 -3.03 13.21 13.13
C ALA A 490 -2.77 14.15 11.94
N LEU A 491 -2.72 15.46 12.20
CA LEU A 491 -2.46 16.49 11.19
C LEU A 491 -1.04 16.38 10.63
N ASP A 492 -0.02 16.36 11.51
CA ASP A 492 1.39 16.24 11.11
C ASP A 492 1.62 14.92 10.35
N THR A 493 1.07 13.82 10.84
CA THR A 493 1.18 12.51 10.19
C THR A 493 0.45 12.46 8.84
N GLY A 494 -0.75 13.04 8.75
CA GLY A 494 -1.53 13.10 7.52
C GLY A 494 -0.84 13.95 6.44
N VAL A 495 -0.18 15.04 6.85
CA VAL A 495 0.63 15.89 5.96
C VAL A 495 1.85 15.12 5.42
N CYS A 496 2.68 14.56 6.32
CA CYS A 496 3.87 13.79 5.93
C CYS A 496 3.52 12.55 5.09
N GLY A 497 2.41 11.89 5.39
CA GLY A 497 1.95 10.69 4.69
C GLY A 497 1.16 10.95 3.39
N GLY A 498 0.92 12.20 3.01
CA GLY A 498 0.16 12.54 1.81
C GLY A 498 -1.31 12.10 1.88
N ARG A 499 -1.95 12.19 3.06
CA ARG A 499 -3.33 11.74 3.31
C ARG A 499 -4.29 12.94 3.43
N PRO A 500 -4.85 13.45 2.32
CA PRO A 500 -5.70 14.64 2.35
C PRO A 500 -6.97 14.46 3.18
N GLU A 501 -7.53 13.24 3.21
CA GLU A 501 -8.78 12.98 3.95
C GLU A 501 -8.62 13.07 5.47
N VAL A 502 -7.45 12.66 5.98
CA VAL A 502 -7.12 12.82 7.40
C VAL A 502 -6.92 14.31 7.72
N VAL A 503 -6.19 15.04 6.87
CA VAL A 503 -5.95 16.48 7.02
C VAL A 503 -7.28 17.25 7.04
N ARG A 504 -8.16 17.01 6.05
CA ARG A 504 -9.49 17.63 5.99
C ARG A 504 -10.34 17.28 7.21
N CYS A 505 -10.35 16.02 7.64
CA CYS A 505 -11.12 15.61 8.81
C CYS A 505 -10.68 16.36 10.07
N VAL A 506 -9.37 16.45 10.33
CA VAL A 506 -8.85 17.14 11.52
C VAL A 506 -9.17 18.64 11.46
N LEU A 507 -9.08 19.26 10.29
CA LEU A 507 -9.37 20.68 10.11
C LEU A 507 -10.86 20.99 10.23
N GLN A 508 -11.74 20.11 9.75
CA GLN A 508 -13.19 20.21 9.93
C GLN A 508 -13.62 20.18 11.41
N LEU A 509 -12.86 19.51 12.27
CA LEU A 509 -13.12 19.51 13.72
C LEU A 509 -12.88 20.89 14.36
N GLY A 510 -12.21 21.82 13.69
CA GLY A 510 -12.13 23.23 14.10
C GLY A 510 -11.39 23.48 15.43
N MET A 511 -10.51 22.58 15.85
CA MET A 511 -9.86 22.64 17.17
C MET A 511 -8.87 23.83 17.29
N GLU A 512 -9.10 24.71 18.27
CA GLU A 512 -8.21 25.85 18.53
C GLU A 512 -6.79 25.40 18.90
N GLY A 513 -5.77 26.03 18.27
CA GLY A 513 -4.36 25.76 18.56
C GLY A 513 -3.73 24.61 17.76
N VAL A 514 -4.54 23.85 17.01
CA VAL A 514 -4.08 22.72 16.18
C VAL A 514 -3.63 23.20 14.80
N ALA A 515 -4.43 24.05 14.15
CA ALA A 515 -4.06 24.65 12.86
C ALA A 515 -2.98 25.74 13.04
N PRO A 516 -1.96 25.80 12.18
CA PRO A 516 -0.93 26.84 12.23
C PRO A 516 -1.54 28.22 12.00
N GLY A 517 -1.19 29.18 12.85
CA GLY A 517 -1.78 30.52 12.90
C GLY A 517 -2.73 30.75 14.09
N SER A 518 -3.16 29.68 14.76
CA SER A 518 -3.94 29.76 16.01
C SER A 518 -3.08 30.28 17.19
N ARG A 519 -3.66 31.08 18.10
CA ARG A 519 -2.98 31.53 19.34
C ARG A 519 -2.43 30.31 20.10
N GLY A 520 -1.10 30.26 20.29
CA GLY A 520 -0.42 29.17 21.00
C GLY A 520 0.36 28.16 20.13
N HIS A 521 0.26 28.23 18.80
CA HIS A 521 1.08 27.39 17.92
C HIS A 521 2.53 27.90 17.87
N ARG A 522 3.50 27.15 18.43
CA ARG A 522 4.93 27.45 18.29
C ARG A 522 5.32 27.32 16.81
N ARG A 523 5.79 28.42 16.22
CA ARG A 523 6.23 28.59 14.82
C ARG A 523 7.03 27.37 14.30
N SER A 524 6.33 26.39 13.74
CA SER A 524 6.91 25.25 12.99
C SER A 524 6.23 25.11 11.62
N GLY A 525 5.74 26.22 11.04
CA GLY A 525 5.12 26.25 9.71
C GLY A 525 6.09 26.10 8.55
N SER A 526 7.40 26.19 8.81
CA SER A 526 8.46 26.08 7.79
C SER A 526 8.59 24.64 7.24
N ASN A 527 8.27 23.61 8.04
CA ASN A 527 8.48 22.22 7.61
C ASN A 527 7.21 21.55 7.04
N SER A 528 5.99 22.03 7.33
CA SER A 528 4.76 21.32 6.93
C SER A 528 4.51 21.34 5.42
N TRP A 529 4.71 22.48 4.75
CA TRP A 529 4.59 22.58 3.29
C TRP A 529 5.67 21.75 2.58
N THR A 530 6.89 21.72 3.11
CA THR A 530 7.99 20.90 2.59
C THR A 530 7.70 19.41 2.73
N GLN A 531 7.23 18.96 3.89
CA GLN A 531 6.82 17.56 4.09
C GLN A 531 5.62 17.18 3.19
N ALA A 532 4.66 18.08 3.00
CA ALA A 532 3.55 17.86 2.06
C ALA A 532 4.05 17.72 0.62
N ALA A 533 5.00 18.56 0.19
CA ALA A 533 5.61 18.49 -1.13
C ALA A 533 6.39 17.17 -1.34
N LEU A 534 7.17 16.75 -0.34
CA LEU A 534 7.90 15.48 -0.32
C LEU A 534 6.97 14.25 -0.35
N SER A 535 5.75 14.35 0.20
CA SER A 535 4.77 13.27 0.14
C SER A 535 4.27 12.97 -1.28
N GLY A 536 4.48 13.90 -2.22
CA GLY A 536 4.01 13.78 -3.61
C GLY A 536 2.50 14.01 -3.79
N SER A 537 1.77 14.40 -2.74
CA SER A 537 0.30 14.58 -2.78
C SER A 537 -0.11 16.04 -3.02
N ALA A 538 -0.51 16.35 -4.25
CA ALA A 538 -1.09 17.66 -4.60
C ALA A 538 -2.39 17.97 -3.82
N ALA A 539 -3.22 16.95 -3.57
CA ALA A 539 -4.46 17.11 -2.83
C ALA A 539 -4.23 17.50 -1.36
N THR A 540 -3.10 17.08 -0.76
CA THR A 540 -2.72 17.48 0.60
C THR A 540 -2.35 18.96 0.65
N LEU A 541 -1.59 19.47 -0.33
CA LEU A 541 -1.28 20.90 -0.44
C LEU A 541 -2.55 21.73 -0.63
N GLN A 542 -3.48 21.26 -1.46
CA GLN A 542 -4.76 21.93 -1.65
C GLN A 542 -5.56 21.98 -0.34
N ALA A 543 -5.66 20.87 0.39
CA ALA A 543 -6.35 20.82 1.68
C ALA A 543 -5.73 21.78 2.72
N MET A 544 -4.39 21.90 2.72
CA MET A 544 -3.68 22.89 3.56
C MET A 544 -4.00 24.33 3.14
N ALA A 545 -4.04 24.62 1.84
CA ALA A 545 -4.39 25.94 1.32
C ALA A 545 -5.83 26.34 1.64
N GLU A 546 -6.80 25.44 1.43
CA GLU A 546 -8.22 25.62 1.76
C GLU A 546 -8.42 25.92 3.25
N ALA A 547 -7.53 25.40 4.10
CA ALA A 547 -7.54 25.63 5.53
C ALA A 547 -6.81 26.90 5.98
N GLY A 548 -6.31 27.71 5.04
CA GLY A 548 -5.67 28.99 5.33
C GLY A 548 -4.25 28.87 5.89
N TYR A 549 -3.53 27.77 5.61
CA TYR A 549 -2.12 27.66 5.97
C TYR A 549 -1.33 28.76 5.25
N ALA A 550 -0.59 29.57 6.01
CA ALA A 550 0.33 30.53 5.43
C ALA A 550 1.35 29.78 4.58
N VAL A 551 1.43 30.12 3.29
CA VAL A 551 2.45 29.61 2.38
C VAL A 551 3.75 30.31 2.73
N TYR A 552 4.73 29.56 3.22
CA TYR A 552 6.09 30.07 3.41
C TYR A 552 6.90 29.82 2.15
N HIS A 553 7.67 30.84 1.73
CA HIS A 553 8.38 30.88 0.45
C HIS A 553 9.70 30.07 0.41
N CYS A 554 9.89 29.04 1.23
CA CYS A 554 11.14 28.26 1.29
C CYS A 554 11.09 27.02 0.38
N ASP A 555 12.12 26.79 -0.45
CA ASP A 555 12.55 25.58 -1.20
C ASP A 555 11.48 24.52 -1.65
N LEU A 556 10.21 24.91 -1.82
CA LEU A 556 9.12 24.01 -2.17
C LEU A 556 9.26 23.45 -3.59
N TYR A 557 9.79 24.26 -4.51
CA TYR A 557 9.97 23.82 -5.90
C TYR A 557 11.11 22.83 -6.06
N GLU A 558 12.18 22.95 -5.27
CA GLU A 558 13.29 22.00 -5.28
C GLU A 558 12.87 20.65 -4.69
N THR A 559 12.16 20.68 -3.55
CA THR A 559 11.63 19.46 -2.91
C THR A 559 10.53 18.78 -3.73
N ALA A 560 9.73 19.55 -4.48
CA ALA A 560 8.68 19.04 -5.36
C ALA A 560 9.18 18.65 -6.76
N ALA A 561 10.45 18.89 -7.12
CA ALA A 561 11.01 18.59 -8.44
C ALA A 561 10.67 17.19 -8.99
N PRO A 562 10.68 16.09 -8.21
CA PRO A 562 10.32 14.76 -8.72
C PRO A 562 8.80 14.56 -8.95
N HIS A 563 7.94 15.49 -8.54
CA HIS A 563 6.50 15.33 -8.49
C HIS A 563 5.75 16.42 -9.27
N LEU A 564 5.51 16.17 -10.56
CA LEU A 564 4.85 17.14 -11.45
C LEU A 564 3.48 17.63 -10.96
N ALA A 565 2.66 16.74 -10.39
CA ALA A 565 1.34 17.12 -9.84
C ALA A 565 1.45 18.13 -8.70
N VAL A 566 2.50 18.00 -7.87
CA VAL A 566 2.81 18.92 -6.77
C VAL A 566 3.29 20.27 -7.34
N LEU A 567 4.17 20.26 -8.34
CA LEU A 567 4.63 21.47 -9.03
C LEU A 567 3.46 22.26 -9.65
N ARG A 568 2.54 21.57 -10.33
CA ARG A 568 1.31 22.19 -10.87
C ARG A 568 0.46 22.80 -9.77
N MET A 569 0.30 22.10 -8.65
CA MET A 569 -0.47 22.60 -7.52
C MET A 569 0.18 23.86 -6.91
N LEU A 570 1.51 23.88 -6.74
CA LEU A 570 2.23 25.07 -6.26
C LEU A 570 2.02 26.28 -7.18
N CYS A 571 1.98 26.06 -8.50
CA CYS A 571 1.69 27.11 -9.48
C CYS A 571 0.25 27.63 -9.39
N ARG A 572 -0.73 26.73 -9.18
CA ARG A 572 -2.14 27.09 -8.96
C ARG A 572 -2.36 27.84 -7.66
N LEU A 573 -1.63 27.45 -6.61
CA LEU A 573 -1.62 28.12 -5.32
C LEU A 573 -0.79 29.41 -5.30
N ARG A 574 -0.25 29.81 -6.47
CA ARG A 574 0.50 31.07 -6.64
C ARG A 574 1.72 31.17 -5.70
N CYS A 575 2.33 30.03 -5.38
CA CYS A 575 3.47 29.97 -4.46
C CYS A 575 4.72 30.57 -5.10
N ARG A 576 5.26 31.64 -4.53
CA ARG A 576 6.58 32.20 -4.92
C ARG A 576 7.69 31.54 -4.10
N GLY A 577 8.88 31.34 -4.66
CA GLY A 577 10.01 30.75 -3.94
C GLY A 577 11.21 30.43 -4.84
N PRO A 578 12.39 30.15 -4.25
CA PRO A 578 13.56 29.65 -4.98
C PRO A 578 13.23 28.32 -5.69
N GLY A 579 13.94 28.02 -6.77
CA GLY A 579 13.69 26.82 -7.57
C GLY A 579 12.50 26.87 -8.55
N ALA A 580 11.71 27.96 -8.61
CA ALA A 580 10.57 28.08 -9.55
C ALA A 580 10.96 27.89 -11.03
N HIS A 581 12.21 28.19 -11.39
CA HIS A 581 12.76 27.95 -12.73
C HIS A 581 12.97 26.46 -13.05
N LEU A 582 13.31 25.64 -12.04
CA LEU A 582 13.38 24.18 -12.16
C LEU A 582 11.98 23.60 -12.38
N ALA A 583 10.99 24.13 -11.68
CA ALA A 583 9.59 23.77 -11.88
C ALA A 583 9.12 24.11 -13.29
N LEU A 584 9.47 25.30 -13.80
CA LEU A 584 9.18 25.70 -15.16
C LEU A 584 9.81 24.75 -16.18
N ALA A 585 11.08 24.40 -16.03
CA ALA A 585 11.74 23.43 -16.91
C ALA A 585 11.00 22.09 -16.93
N ALA A 586 10.64 21.54 -15.78
CA ALA A 586 9.89 20.28 -15.68
C ALA A 586 8.48 20.36 -16.31
N LEU A 587 7.77 21.47 -16.10
CA LEU A 587 6.42 21.69 -16.65
C LEU A 587 6.41 22.00 -18.15
N LEU A 588 7.51 22.53 -18.69
CA LEU A 588 7.66 22.78 -20.12
C LEU A 588 7.74 21.48 -20.93
N GLU A 589 8.28 20.40 -20.35
CA GLU A 589 8.40 19.09 -21.00
C GLU A 589 7.05 18.37 -21.13
N ASP A 590 6.14 18.51 -20.15
CA ASP A 590 4.86 17.77 -20.16
C ASP A 590 3.81 18.47 -21.06
N PRO A 591 3.35 17.82 -22.14
CA PRO A 591 2.31 18.37 -23.01
C PRO A 591 0.94 18.53 -22.32
N ALA A 592 0.66 17.86 -21.20
CA ALA A 592 -0.61 17.95 -20.47
C ALA A 592 -0.76 19.20 -19.58
N VAL A 593 0.29 20.02 -19.47
CA VAL A 593 0.25 21.28 -18.71
C VAL A 593 -0.28 22.40 -19.60
N PRO A 594 -1.42 23.05 -19.29
CA PRO A 594 -1.95 24.12 -20.14
C PRO A 594 -1.00 25.34 -20.17
N LEU A 595 -0.97 26.06 -21.30
CA LEU A 595 -0.13 27.25 -21.48
C LEU A 595 -0.42 28.34 -20.43
N SER A 596 -1.65 28.42 -19.92
CA SER A 596 -2.05 29.35 -18.86
C SER A 596 -1.35 29.10 -17.52
N GLU A 597 -1.05 27.84 -17.17
CA GLU A 597 -0.30 27.51 -15.96
C GLU A 597 1.19 27.91 -16.08
N LEU A 598 1.74 27.84 -17.31
CA LEU A 598 3.14 28.19 -17.61
C LEU A 598 3.37 29.71 -17.69
N ARG A 599 2.39 30.46 -18.22
CA ARG A 599 2.47 31.92 -18.37
C ARG A 599 2.64 32.62 -17.03
N TRP A 600 1.90 32.19 -16.01
CA TRP A 600 2.02 32.77 -14.67
C TRP A 600 3.44 32.69 -14.07
N LEU A 601 4.18 31.60 -14.32
CA LEU A 601 5.55 31.45 -13.82
C LEU A 601 6.51 32.51 -14.39
N LEU A 602 6.20 33.06 -15.56
CA LEU A 602 7.04 34.00 -16.30
C LEU A 602 6.52 35.45 -16.27
N GLU A 603 5.21 35.63 -16.39
CA GLU A 603 4.58 36.95 -16.55
C GLU A 603 4.01 37.45 -15.20
N GLY A 604 3.69 36.56 -14.27
CA GLY A 604 2.95 36.92 -13.05
C GLY A 604 1.44 36.97 -13.31
N ASP A 605 0.68 37.64 -12.44
CA ASP A 605 -0.74 37.91 -12.69
C ASP A 605 -0.86 39.29 -13.36
N ASP A 606 -1.54 39.36 -14.51
CA ASP A 606 -1.87 40.61 -15.21
C ASP A 606 -2.98 41.35 -14.44
N ASP A 607 -2.60 42.41 -13.73
CA ASP A 607 -3.39 43.53 -13.19
C ASP A 607 -4.66 43.28 -12.35
N GLY A 608 -4.65 43.81 -11.12
CA GLY A 608 -5.77 44.59 -10.58
C GLY A 608 -7.17 43.96 -10.52
N ALA A 609 -7.37 42.76 -9.98
CA ALA A 609 -8.67 42.34 -9.46
C ALA A 609 -8.57 41.20 -8.43
N VAL A 610 -9.24 41.41 -7.29
CA VAL A 610 -9.49 40.47 -6.18
C VAL A 610 -8.29 40.18 -5.26
N ALA A 611 -8.08 41.10 -4.32
CA ALA A 611 -7.53 40.76 -3.02
C ALA A 611 -8.48 39.78 -2.29
N GLY A 612 -8.12 38.49 -2.25
CA GLY A 612 -8.60 37.52 -1.24
C GLY A 612 -7.81 37.69 0.07
N PRO A 613 -8.34 37.30 1.24
CA PRO A 613 -8.21 38.07 2.47
C PRO A 613 -6.80 38.03 3.05
N SER A 614 -6.01 39.06 2.77
CA SER A 614 -4.95 39.50 3.69
C SER A 614 -5.62 40.16 4.90
N ARG A 615 -5.93 39.36 5.93
CA ARG A 615 -6.41 39.88 7.20
C ARG A 615 -5.21 40.14 8.12
N ALA A 616 -4.83 41.41 8.16
CA ALA A 616 -4.21 42.14 9.28
C ALA A 616 -3.02 41.48 10.00
N ALA A 617 -1.81 41.78 9.52
CA ALA A 617 -0.64 41.85 10.39
C ALA A 617 -0.46 43.31 10.86
N ALA A 618 -0.59 43.53 12.17
CA ALA A 618 -0.33 44.81 12.83
C ALA A 618 1.13 45.30 12.60
N PRO A 619 1.40 46.61 12.62
CA PRO A 619 2.71 47.14 12.25
C PRO A 619 3.72 46.89 13.37
N SER A 620 4.71 46.02 13.13
CA SER A 620 5.90 45.95 13.98
C SER A 620 6.88 47.04 13.56
N ARG A 621 7.01 48.05 14.42
CA ARG A 621 8.15 48.97 14.43
C ARG A 621 9.42 48.17 14.70
N ASP A 622 10.31 48.04 13.72
CA ASP A 622 11.75 48.14 13.98
C ASP A 622 12.56 48.42 12.72
N ARG A 623 13.74 48.98 12.96
CA ARG A 623 14.51 49.91 12.11
C ARG A 623 15.25 49.27 10.92
N GLY A 624 15.19 49.99 9.80
CA GLY A 624 16.36 50.48 9.07
C GLY A 624 17.28 49.46 8.39
N ARG A 625 17.09 49.28 7.06
CA ARG A 625 18.21 49.16 6.11
C ARG A 625 17.74 49.45 4.67
N ARG A 626 18.27 50.57 4.16
CA ARG A 626 18.41 51.02 2.76
C ARG A 626 17.19 50.86 1.83
N ALA A 627 16.47 51.97 1.70
CA ALA A 627 15.78 52.34 0.47
C ALA A 627 16.77 52.36 -0.70
N GLY A 628 16.66 51.37 -1.58
CA GLY A 628 17.14 51.43 -2.95
C GLY A 628 15.95 51.78 -3.85
N ASN A 629 16.07 52.92 -4.52
CA ASN A 629 15.12 53.47 -5.47
C ASN A 629 14.88 52.49 -6.63
N GLY A 630 13.62 52.13 -6.92
CA GLY A 630 13.24 51.29 -8.06
C GLY A 630 11.73 51.26 -8.21
N GLY A 631 11.22 51.79 -9.32
CA GLY A 631 9.81 52.12 -9.54
C GLY A 631 8.85 50.93 -9.51
N GLY A 632 7.56 51.26 -9.37
CA GLY A 632 6.46 50.31 -9.51
C GLY A 632 6.43 49.69 -10.91
N GLY A 633 7.05 48.52 -11.04
CA GLY A 633 6.90 47.63 -12.18
C GLY A 633 5.98 46.47 -11.80
N ALA A 634 5.13 46.04 -12.73
CA ALA A 634 4.30 44.85 -12.60
C ALA A 634 5.11 43.68 -12.02
N ALA A 635 4.54 42.96 -11.05
CA ALA A 635 5.26 41.92 -10.33
C ALA A 635 5.56 40.72 -11.25
N GLU A 636 6.73 40.73 -11.90
CA GLU A 636 7.21 39.67 -12.80
C GLU A 636 7.05 38.27 -12.17
N GLY A 637 6.90 37.26 -13.05
CA GLY A 637 6.70 35.87 -12.63
C GLY A 637 7.88 35.31 -11.81
N PRO A 638 7.64 34.34 -10.92
CA PRO A 638 8.66 33.80 -9.99
C PRO A 638 9.88 33.15 -10.68
N ALA A 639 9.76 32.73 -11.94
CA ALA A 639 10.87 32.15 -12.72
C ALA A 639 11.56 33.16 -13.66
N ALA A 640 11.00 34.36 -13.84
CA ALA A 640 11.45 35.35 -14.82
C ALA A 640 12.90 35.77 -14.59
N GLU A 641 13.26 36.07 -13.35
CA GLU A 641 14.62 36.49 -12.98
C GLU A 641 15.67 35.42 -13.32
N ALA A 642 15.36 34.14 -13.10
CA ALA A 642 16.30 33.05 -13.37
C ALA A 642 16.52 32.85 -14.87
N LEU A 643 15.48 33.04 -15.69
CA LEU A 643 15.58 32.91 -17.15
C LEU A 643 16.29 34.07 -17.84
N ARG A 644 16.66 35.13 -17.11
CA ARG A 644 17.63 36.14 -17.57
C ARG A 644 19.05 35.59 -17.64
N TYR A 645 19.35 34.47 -16.98
CA TYR A 645 20.64 33.80 -17.12
C TYR A 645 20.66 32.90 -18.35
N GLU A 646 21.68 33.04 -19.20
CA GLU A 646 21.79 32.29 -20.46
C GLU A 646 21.70 30.76 -20.27
N GLY A 647 22.34 30.23 -19.23
CA GLY A 647 22.35 28.79 -18.98
C GLY A 647 21.02 28.19 -18.53
N GLU A 648 20.17 28.98 -17.84
CA GLU A 648 18.82 28.55 -17.44
C GLU A 648 17.83 28.71 -18.60
N TRP A 649 18.00 29.75 -19.41
CA TRP A 649 17.25 29.95 -20.64
C TRP A 649 17.40 28.78 -21.62
N GLN A 650 18.64 28.34 -21.86
CA GLN A 650 18.92 27.21 -22.75
C GLN A 650 18.23 25.93 -22.28
N GLN A 651 18.25 25.65 -20.97
CA GLN A 651 17.54 24.49 -20.39
C GLN A 651 16.02 24.57 -20.62
N ALA A 652 15.41 25.74 -20.45
CA ALA A 652 13.97 25.92 -20.70
C ALA A 652 13.61 25.73 -22.18
N VAL A 653 14.45 26.20 -23.11
CA VAL A 653 14.25 26.02 -24.55
C VAL A 653 14.40 24.54 -24.95
N GLU A 654 15.38 23.83 -24.40
CA GLU A 654 15.54 22.39 -24.60
C GLU A 654 14.33 21.61 -24.09
N ALA A 655 13.87 21.92 -22.87
CA ALA A 655 12.68 21.32 -22.26
C ALA A 655 11.43 21.55 -23.12
N ALA A 656 11.19 22.79 -23.59
CA ALA A 656 10.10 23.10 -24.50
C ALA A 656 10.23 22.38 -25.86
N GLY A 657 11.45 22.08 -26.29
CA GLY A 657 11.74 21.26 -27.47
C GLY A 657 11.36 19.79 -27.29
N ARG A 658 11.51 19.24 -26.08
CA ARG A 658 11.13 17.86 -25.73
C ARG A 658 9.61 17.63 -25.65
N ARG A 659 8.82 18.69 -25.50
CA ARG A 659 7.33 18.68 -25.42
C ARG A 659 6.59 18.15 -26.67
N GLY A 660 7.27 18.01 -27.82
CA GLY A 660 6.71 17.48 -29.07
C GLY A 660 6.48 18.50 -30.19
N ARG A 661 5.70 18.15 -31.23
CA ARG A 661 5.51 18.97 -32.46
C ARG A 661 4.09 19.53 -32.67
N GLY A 662 3.20 19.38 -31.69
CA GLY A 662 1.81 19.86 -31.76
C GLY A 662 1.65 21.38 -31.81
N ARG A 663 0.44 21.85 -32.10
CA ARG A 663 0.11 23.29 -32.22
C ARG A 663 0.49 24.08 -30.97
N GLU A 664 0.12 23.59 -29.79
CA GLU A 664 0.43 24.24 -28.50
C GLU A 664 1.95 24.35 -28.24
N SER A 665 2.75 23.37 -28.67
CA SER A 665 4.22 23.44 -28.57
C SER A 665 4.84 24.47 -29.51
N ARG A 666 4.22 24.72 -30.67
CA ARG A 666 4.65 25.81 -31.57
C ARG A 666 4.29 27.17 -30.98
N GLU A 667 3.07 27.31 -30.47
CA GLU A 667 2.60 28.52 -29.80
C GLU A 667 3.47 28.85 -28.57
N LEU A 668 3.82 27.86 -27.75
CA LEU A 668 4.74 28.00 -26.62
C LEU A 668 6.12 28.50 -27.04
N ARG A 669 6.70 27.94 -28.11
CA ARG A 669 8.03 28.35 -28.61
C ARG A 669 8.03 29.78 -29.14
N VAL A 670 6.99 30.15 -29.88
CA VAL A 670 6.81 31.53 -30.37
C VAL A 670 6.67 32.48 -29.18
N TRP A 671 5.87 32.12 -28.19
CA TRP A 671 5.69 32.91 -26.97
C TRP A 671 6.99 33.07 -26.18
N LEU A 672 7.75 32.00 -25.94
CA LEU A 672 9.06 32.08 -25.29
C LEU A 672 10.03 32.99 -26.06
N GLN A 673 10.10 32.87 -27.39
CA GLN A 673 10.93 33.75 -28.21
C GLN A 673 10.51 35.22 -28.11
N ALA A 674 9.21 35.51 -28.11
CA ALA A 674 8.69 36.86 -27.94
C ALA A 674 9.04 37.44 -26.56
N TRP A 675 8.87 36.64 -25.49
CA TRP A 675 9.26 37.03 -24.13
C TRP A 675 10.77 37.35 -24.05
N ARG A 676 11.59 36.52 -24.70
CA ARG A 676 13.04 36.71 -24.75
C ARG A 676 13.45 38.00 -25.46
N GLN A 677 12.77 38.34 -26.56
CA GLN A 677 13.00 39.59 -27.28
C GLN A 677 12.65 40.81 -26.42
N ALA A 678 11.54 40.74 -25.67
CA ALA A 678 11.12 41.80 -24.77
C ALA A 678 12.11 42.05 -23.60
N GLN A 679 12.89 41.04 -23.21
CA GLN A 679 13.84 41.10 -22.09
C GLN A 679 15.32 41.26 -22.52
N GLN A 680 15.61 41.56 -23.80
CA GLN A 680 17.00 41.65 -24.30
C GLN A 680 17.90 42.61 -23.52
N GLY A 681 17.36 43.68 -22.93
CA GLY A 681 18.10 44.66 -22.14
C GLY A 681 18.43 44.26 -20.69
N SER A 682 17.89 43.15 -20.19
CA SER A 682 18.03 42.71 -18.79
C SER A 682 18.77 41.37 -18.64
N MET A 683 19.44 40.94 -19.71
CA MET A 683 20.10 39.64 -19.86
C MET A 683 21.42 39.52 -19.10
N LEU A 684 21.65 38.38 -18.44
CA LEU A 684 22.85 38.08 -17.66
C LEU A 684 23.62 36.87 -18.23
N PRO A 685 24.96 36.94 -18.33
CA PRO A 685 25.77 35.80 -18.75
C PRO A 685 25.91 34.75 -17.63
N GLY A 686 26.07 33.48 -18.00
CA GLY A 686 26.31 32.37 -17.06
C GLY A 686 25.04 31.65 -16.58
N ARG A 687 25.14 30.92 -15.46
CA ARG A 687 24.00 30.28 -14.76
C ARG A 687 23.63 31.09 -13.51
N LYS A 688 22.38 30.97 -13.08
CA LYS A 688 21.95 31.55 -11.80
C LYS A 688 22.78 30.91 -10.68
N PRO A 689 23.40 31.69 -9.78
CA PRO A 689 24.09 31.11 -8.62
C PRO A 689 23.07 30.39 -7.74
N THR A 690 23.14 29.07 -7.71
CA THR A 690 22.39 28.22 -6.77
C THR A 690 23.03 28.34 -5.40
N TYR A 691 22.41 29.08 -4.48
CA TYR A 691 22.74 28.98 -3.07
C TYR A 691 22.15 27.67 -2.56
N ILE A 692 22.97 26.62 -2.53
CA ILE A 692 22.63 25.39 -1.81
C ILE A 692 22.69 25.75 -0.32
N THR A 693 21.55 26.09 0.27
CA THR A 693 21.43 26.08 1.73
C THR A 693 21.43 24.61 2.15
N LEU A 694 22.61 24.08 2.49
CA LEU A 694 22.73 22.87 3.28
C LEU A 694 22.07 23.14 4.64
N CYS A 695 20.82 22.74 4.79
CA CYS A 695 20.10 22.63 6.06
C CYS A 695 19.68 21.18 6.27
#